data_AF-A0A4R5BQ92-F1
#
_entry.id   AF-A0A4R5BQ92-F1
#
_cell.length_a   1.000
_cell.length_b   1.000
_cell.length_c   1.000
_cell.angle_alpha   90.00
_cell.angle_beta   90.00
_cell.angle_gamma   90.00
#
_symmetry.space_group_name_H-M   'P 1'
#
loop_
_entity.id
_entity.type
_entity.pdbx_description
1 polymer ?
#
loop_
_entity_poly.entity_id
_entity_poly.type
_entity_poly.pdbx_seq_one_letter_code
_entity_poly.pdbx_strand_id
1 'polypeptide(L)'
;MPALASPENADRTPELERAHRLVTDGSCTVLSLDVFDTVLWRRAPRPTDVFGMLGAKLRRAGQCPPWLTEATFRLIRIEAEKRARDASVSASGEVSLFDIWREMPLSVFGGLNLEELVAAEVQLEREVTVPDLHIAELVHDAAKNDVPIVLVSDTYFTADQLSYLLDRPVLVPLNKAKVFRSHQHGLPKSGGLFEVVLQELGTRPEQVVHLGDNPVADDEAPAELGIRTIHYCRIDDEFAPVLEREGESTDSFAPLDDKVHPDYGDCGLTSLRAKALRQAPTEVGDSARIAWRFGAGVLGPVLTAFAEWVARRAHEAGHQDLWCPMREGELLSELINNAAAKHGWEVTARPIWLSRQVTSLATLDCYDENSVEDFIGRSYRLTIAQLLASLHLRPGDVPALADKLDMSLDQPDLRRRVTVALTEAPHLRNRLASTVTAARDRLLRALRKTGALESPVLPLVDLGWGGTIQYQLTRVLERSRIDVRASGFYIVTDQRSARLSLTGGKAEGFLGQSGHPSEVVQALTRSPEVIEQCVSALCGSLVDFTDDGDPVLAPTNNSPAQDLERRSAQEGILAFQKTWNQYTSIDDAQPWPALDAGGTARLAAIMTAALRAPTSAEATVFGNWHHEDNFGSSVITRILPADLSAAVPYMSPGDLDDLHMRDAFWPGLLAAGDPQLRAAITAVHTRAVDPGIFEMSHEAPETRLRFRTADDKWHEGPRRRVRINHNGLSFARLDFASDGALDVSLAVPGQPAIVRIDWIEVTAYVSGDPRQRKLRWERPEDFAGLVFADCAWLGGTMVEFHAPHGAFWLPLANHAGGPVTSAQINIAFATLPQSDSGLAPRMATAPDLVRMAGRLREEYRASGMRGVMSGAARVAYRRLGGL
;
A
#
# COMPACT_ATOMS: atom_id res chain seq x y z
N MET A 1 -39.04 9.93 -16.57
CA MET A 1 -38.25 9.07 -15.69
C MET A 1 -37.24 8.34 -16.54
N PRO A 2 -35.93 8.52 -16.35
CA PRO A 2 -35.00 7.56 -16.91
C PRO A 2 -35.31 6.22 -16.22
N ALA A 3 -35.56 5.18 -17.02
CA ALA A 3 -35.63 3.83 -16.49
C ALA A 3 -34.32 3.59 -15.72
N LEU A 4 -34.40 3.13 -14.48
CA LEU A 4 -33.26 2.50 -13.82
C LEU A 4 -32.73 1.49 -14.84
N ALA A 5 -31.53 1.72 -15.37
CA ALA A 5 -30.82 0.66 -16.06
C ALA A 5 -30.66 -0.41 -14.99
N SER A 6 -31.46 -1.49 -15.10
CA SER A 6 -31.31 -2.64 -14.22
C SER A 6 -29.83 -3.02 -14.31
N PRO A 7 -29.06 -3.05 -13.20
CA PRO A 7 -27.75 -3.64 -13.26
C PRO A 7 -27.93 -5.03 -13.85
N GLU A 8 -27.05 -5.36 -14.80
CA GLU A 8 -27.10 -6.67 -15.44
C GLU A 8 -27.11 -7.74 -14.34
N ASN A 9 -27.85 -8.84 -14.55
CA ASN A 9 -27.95 -9.95 -13.58
C ASN A 9 -26.59 -10.41 -13.00
N ALA A 10 -25.48 -10.12 -13.70
CA ALA A 10 -24.11 -10.43 -13.33
C ALA A 10 -23.58 -9.72 -12.05
N ASP A 11 -24.22 -8.66 -11.55
CA ASP A 11 -23.72 -7.92 -10.37
C ASP A 11 -24.32 -8.41 -9.02
N ARG A 12 -25.22 -9.42 -9.04
CA ARG A 12 -25.94 -9.91 -7.84
C ARG A 12 -25.10 -10.92 -7.05
N THR A 13 -25.14 -10.83 -5.72
CA THR A 13 -24.53 -11.84 -4.86
C THR A 13 -25.37 -13.13 -4.85
N PRO A 14 -24.79 -14.31 -4.55
CA PRO A 14 -25.52 -15.58 -4.51
C PRO A 14 -26.75 -15.57 -3.58
N GLU A 15 -26.68 -14.82 -2.47
CA GLU A 15 -27.78 -14.63 -1.51
C GLU A 15 -28.93 -13.83 -2.13
N LEU A 16 -28.61 -12.74 -2.83
CA LEU A 16 -29.60 -11.93 -3.54
C LEU A 16 -30.20 -12.69 -4.72
N GLU A 17 -29.40 -13.42 -5.49
CA GLU A 17 -29.90 -14.29 -6.55
C GLU A 17 -30.87 -15.35 -6.02
N ARG A 18 -30.59 -15.91 -4.83
CA ARG A 18 -31.52 -16.80 -4.15
C ARG A 18 -32.81 -16.08 -3.76
N ALA A 19 -32.75 -14.86 -3.24
CA ALA A 19 -33.93 -14.06 -2.91
C ALA A 19 -34.80 -13.79 -4.14
N HIS A 20 -34.20 -13.32 -5.24
CA HIS A 20 -34.89 -13.09 -6.51
C HIS A 20 -35.53 -14.37 -7.06
N ARG A 21 -34.84 -15.52 -7.00
CA ARG A 21 -35.41 -16.81 -7.42
C ARG A 21 -36.65 -17.18 -6.62
N LEU A 22 -36.57 -17.11 -5.28
CA LEU A 22 -37.71 -17.43 -4.41
C LEU A 22 -38.93 -16.54 -4.65
N VAL A 23 -38.71 -15.27 -5.00
CA VAL A 23 -39.79 -14.34 -5.37
C VAL A 23 -40.38 -14.69 -6.73
N THR A 24 -39.53 -14.95 -7.72
CA THR A 24 -39.96 -15.14 -9.12
C THR A 24 -40.56 -16.51 -9.42
N ASP A 25 -40.16 -17.56 -8.69
CA ASP A 25 -40.69 -18.92 -8.86
C ASP A 25 -41.97 -19.19 -8.01
N GLY A 26 -42.44 -18.19 -7.26
CA GLY A 26 -43.63 -18.27 -6.41
C GLY A 26 -43.42 -19.04 -5.11
N SER A 27 -42.18 -19.42 -4.78
CA SER A 27 -41.87 -20.10 -3.52
C SER A 27 -41.98 -19.16 -2.32
N CYS A 28 -41.88 -17.84 -2.51
CA CYS A 28 -42.05 -16.81 -1.48
C CYS A 28 -43.49 -16.30 -1.47
N THR A 29 -44.23 -16.50 -0.38
CA THR A 29 -45.59 -15.95 -0.23
C THR A 29 -45.58 -14.55 0.38
N VAL A 30 -44.62 -14.25 1.27
CA VAL A 30 -44.41 -12.90 1.83
C VAL A 30 -42.91 -12.65 1.91
N LEU A 31 -42.47 -11.51 1.38
CA LEU A 31 -41.11 -11.02 1.54
C LEU A 31 -41.05 -10.13 2.78
N SER A 32 -40.25 -10.53 3.75
CA SER A 32 -39.98 -9.77 4.97
C SER A 32 -38.57 -9.18 4.89
N LEU A 33 -38.42 -7.88 5.12
CA LEU A 33 -37.14 -7.18 5.03
C LEU A 33 -36.83 -6.46 6.34
N ASP A 34 -35.58 -6.51 6.78
CA ASP A 34 -35.08 -5.51 7.72
C ASP A 34 -34.92 -4.14 7.03
N VAL A 35 -34.95 -3.07 7.83
CA VAL A 35 -34.82 -1.69 7.36
C VAL A 35 -33.36 -1.21 7.30
N PHE A 36 -32.61 -1.29 8.39
CA PHE A 36 -31.35 -0.57 8.56
C PHE A 36 -30.16 -1.50 8.32
N ASP A 37 -29.16 -1.02 7.57
CA ASP A 37 -28.07 -1.85 7.05
C ASP A 37 -28.53 -2.97 6.09
N THR A 38 -29.83 -3.02 5.77
CA THR A 38 -30.48 -3.86 4.75
C THR A 38 -31.10 -3.02 3.63
N VAL A 39 -32.31 -2.45 3.82
CA VAL A 39 -32.99 -1.61 2.81
C VAL A 39 -32.31 -0.24 2.69
N LEU A 40 -31.93 0.34 3.83
CA LEU A 40 -31.22 1.61 3.95
C LEU A 40 -29.87 1.37 4.62
N TRP A 41 -28.79 1.82 4.02
CA TRP A 41 -27.45 1.79 4.63
C TRP A 41 -26.94 3.21 4.87
N ARG A 42 -25.95 3.39 5.75
CA ARG A 42 -25.46 4.72 6.14
C ARG A 42 -24.14 5.07 5.47
N ARG A 43 -23.97 6.35 5.11
CA ARG A 43 -22.67 6.96 4.75
C ARG A 43 -21.81 7.24 5.98
N ALA A 44 -21.77 6.27 6.88
CA ALA A 44 -20.96 6.27 8.08
C ALA A 44 -20.46 4.84 8.33
N PRO A 45 -19.26 4.66 8.92
CA PRO A 45 -18.74 3.34 9.25
C PRO A 45 -19.71 2.57 10.14
N ARG A 46 -20.19 3.20 11.23
CA ARG A 46 -21.10 2.61 12.20
C ARG A 46 -22.35 3.48 12.43
N PRO A 47 -23.50 2.89 12.80
CA PRO A 47 -24.70 3.65 13.13
C PRO A 47 -24.47 4.70 14.23
N THR A 48 -23.68 4.39 15.25
CA THR A 48 -23.40 5.29 16.38
C THR A 48 -22.51 6.48 16.00
N ASP A 49 -21.82 6.45 14.86
CA ASP A 49 -21.02 7.59 14.38
C ASP A 49 -21.93 8.74 13.92
N VAL A 50 -23.17 8.44 13.50
CA VAL A 50 -24.18 9.44 13.14
C VAL A 50 -24.51 10.37 14.32
N PHE A 51 -24.44 9.88 15.56
CA PHE A 51 -24.64 10.72 16.74
C PHE A 51 -23.56 11.81 16.88
N GLY A 52 -22.30 11.49 16.52
CA GLY A 52 -21.22 12.48 16.49
C GLY A 52 -21.49 13.56 15.44
N MET A 53 -21.98 13.16 14.27
CA MET A 53 -22.39 14.06 13.19
C MET A 53 -23.54 14.99 13.62
N LEU A 54 -24.51 14.47 14.37
CA LEU A 54 -25.60 15.28 14.95
C LEU A 54 -25.07 16.34 15.90
N GLY A 55 -24.17 15.96 16.80
CA GLY A 55 -23.50 16.88 17.71
C GLY A 55 -22.77 18.00 16.96
N ALA A 56 -22.05 17.66 15.89
CA ALA A 56 -21.37 18.66 15.05
C ALA A 56 -22.34 19.61 14.34
N LYS A 57 -23.45 19.08 13.80
CA LYS A 57 -24.48 19.87 13.11
C LYS A 57 -25.13 20.87 14.06
N LEU A 58 -25.60 20.42 15.22
CA LEU A 58 -26.22 21.29 16.23
C LEU A 58 -25.23 22.33 16.77
N ARG A 59 -23.96 21.96 16.99
CA ARG A 59 -22.93 22.90 17.45
C ARG A 59 -22.62 23.99 16.42
N ARG A 60 -22.49 23.65 15.13
CA ARG A 60 -22.31 24.64 14.05
C ARG A 60 -23.50 25.57 13.91
N ALA A 61 -24.71 25.09 14.20
CA ALA A 61 -25.92 25.89 14.25
C ALA A 61 -26.03 26.77 15.52
N GLY A 62 -25.07 26.71 16.44
CA GLY A 62 -25.10 27.45 17.70
C GLY A 62 -26.11 26.90 18.72
N GLN A 63 -26.63 25.69 18.50
CA GLN A 63 -27.65 25.03 19.32
C GLN A 63 -27.03 24.14 20.41
N CYS A 64 -25.71 23.92 20.38
CA CYS A 64 -24.94 23.24 21.42
C CYS A 64 -23.76 24.10 21.89
N PRO A 65 -23.33 24.00 23.15
CA PRO A 65 -22.16 24.71 23.64
C PRO A 65 -20.85 24.12 23.08
N PRO A 66 -19.77 24.92 22.98
CA PRO A 66 -18.49 24.47 22.41
C PRO A 66 -17.81 23.30 23.13
N TRP A 67 -18.07 23.12 24.43
CA TRP A 67 -17.48 22.03 25.21
C TRP A 67 -18.11 20.66 24.88
N LEU A 68 -19.28 20.64 24.26
CA LEU A 68 -19.93 19.41 23.81
C LEU A 68 -19.34 18.99 22.45
N THR A 69 -18.20 18.30 22.53
CA THR A 69 -17.53 17.74 21.34
C THR A 69 -18.37 16.62 20.70
N GLU A 70 -18.06 16.23 19.47
CA GLU A 70 -18.71 15.13 18.75
C GLU A 70 -18.61 13.82 19.52
N ALA A 71 -17.43 13.53 20.08
CA ALA A 71 -17.20 12.36 20.91
C ALA A 71 -18.03 12.41 22.20
N THR A 72 -18.11 13.57 22.84
CA THR A 72 -18.94 13.75 24.04
C THR A 72 -20.43 13.60 23.72
N PHE A 73 -20.91 14.22 22.63
CA PHE A 73 -22.31 14.12 22.20
C PHE A 73 -22.68 12.65 21.92
N ARG A 74 -21.86 11.95 21.14
CA ARG A 74 -22.04 10.52 20.85
C ARG A 74 -22.16 9.71 22.15
N LEU A 75 -21.25 9.93 23.09
CA LEU A 75 -21.24 9.23 24.37
C LEU A 75 -22.53 9.46 25.17
N ILE A 76 -22.96 10.71 25.34
CA ILE A 76 -24.18 11.02 26.10
C ILE A 76 -25.44 10.53 25.40
N ARG A 77 -25.48 10.50 24.06
CA ARG A 77 -26.62 10.00 23.28
C ARG A 77 -26.77 8.49 23.38
N ILE A 78 -25.66 7.74 23.42
CA ILE A 78 -25.65 6.30 23.69
C ILE A 78 -26.12 6.02 25.12
N GLU A 79 -25.60 6.76 26.09
CA GLU A 79 -25.97 6.62 27.50
C GLU A 79 -27.43 7.00 27.75
N ALA A 80 -27.96 8.02 27.08
CA ALA A 80 -29.37 8.40 27.15
C ALA A 80 -30.29 7.29 26.63
N GLU A 81 -29.91 6.61 25.55
CA GLU A 81 -30.66 5.45 25.06
C GLU A 81 -30.66 4.34 26.10
N LYS A 82 -29.49 4.00 26.65
CA LYS A 82 -29.38 2.98 27.69
C LYS A 82 -30.27 3.31 28.89
N ARG A 83 -30.25 4.55 29.38
CA ARG A 83 -31.10 4.99 30.50
C ARG A 83 -32.58 4.91 30.17
N ALA A 84 -32.97 5.31 28.96
CA ALA A 84 -34.36 5.20 28.53
C ALA A 84 -34.81 3.73 28.52
N ARG A 85 -33.96 2.81 28.05
CA ARG A 85 -34.25 1.37 28.05
C ARG A 85 -34.35 0.81 29.47
N ASP A 86 -33.42 1.19 30.35
CA ASP A 86 -33.41 0.78 31.78
C ASP A 86 -34.63 1.32 32.55
N ALA A 87 -35.12 2.51 32.19
CA ALA A 87 -36.29 3.15 32.79
C ALA A 87 -37.63 2.71 32.16
N SER A 88 -37.59 1.97 31.04
CA SER A 88 -38.79 1.56 30.32
C SER A 88 -39.66 0.62 31.17
N VAL A 89 -40.97 0.86 31.14
CA VAL A 89 -41.95 0.00 31.81
C VAL A 89 -42.21 -1.27 30.98
N SER A 90 -41.80 -1.31 29.70
CA SER A 90 -41.90 -2.51 28.90
C SER A 90 -40.90 -3.56 29.40
N ALA A 91 -41.35 -4.81 29.53
CA ALA A 91 -40.48 -5.91 29.96
C ALA A 91 -39.30 -6.18 29.00
N SER A 92 -39.40 -5.67 27.78
CA SER A 92 -38.41 -5.76 26.71
C SER A 92 -37.39 -4.61 26.67
N GLY A 93 -37.62 -3.50 27.37
CA GLY A 93 -36.76 -2.32 27.29
C GLY A 93 -36.83 -1.56 25.95
N GLU A 94 -37.94 -1.66 25.23
CA GLU A 94 -38.16 -0.93 23.98
C GLU A 94 -38.59 0.52 24.24
N VAL A 95 -38.07 1.46 23.44
CA VAL A 95 -38.20 2.91 23.67
C VAL A 95 -38.41 3.70 22.38
N SER A 96 -39.03 4.87 22.48
CA SER A 96 -39.12 5.81 21.35
C SER A 96 -37.94 6.78 21.32
N LEU A 97 -37.71 7.42 20.18
CA LEU A 97 -36.73 8.51 20.09
C LEU A 97 -37.05 9.67 21.05
N PHE A 98 -38.32 9.91 21.36
CA PHE A 98 -38.73 10.92 22.35
C PHE A 98 -38.30 10.53 23.77
N ASP A 99 -38.38 9.25 24.13
CA ASP A 99 -37.96 8.78 25.45
C ASP A 99 -36.44 8.93 25.61
N ILE A 100 -35.69 8.65 24.55
CA ILE A 100 -34.24 8.84 24.54
C ILE A 100 -33.88 10.32 24.69
N TRP A 101 -34.51 11.22 23.94
CA TRP A 101 -34.25 12.65 24.07
C TRP A 101 -34.71 13.26 25.41
N ARG A 102 -35.67 12.65 26.11
CA ARG A 102 -36.03 13.06 27.48
C ARG A 102 -34.93 12.77 28.50
N GLU A 103 -34.12 11.75 28.27
CA GLU A 103 -32.94 11.43 29.07
C GLU A 103 -31.72 12.31 28.72
N MET A 104 -31.75 13.01 27.60
CA MET A 104 -30.73 14.00 27.22
C MET A 104 -30.86 15.28 28.05
N PRO A 105 -29.76 16.00 28.32
CA PRO A 105 -29.80 17.22 29.11
C PRO A 105 -30.38 18.40 28.30
N LEU A 106 -31.70 18.45 28.13
CA LEU A 106 -32.39 19.39 27.24
C LEU A 106 -32.00 20.87 27.45
N SER A 107 -31.70 21.26 28.69
CA SER A 107 -31.26 22.63 29.03
C SER A 107 -29.92 23.06 28.39
N VAL A 108 -29.14 22.11 27.86
CA VAL A 108 -27.88 22.35 27.14
C VAL A 108 -28.14 22.80 25.70
N PHE A 109 -29.29 22.44 25.12
CA PHE A 109 -29.61 22.70 23.73
C PHE A 109 -30.36 24.02 23.57
N GLY A 110 -29.66 25.04 23.08
CA GLY A 110 -30.15 26.42 23.03
C GLY A 110 -31.25 26.60 22.01
N GLY A 111 -32.43 27.05 22.46
CA GLY A 111 -33.51 27.51 21.58
C GLY A 111 -34.26 26.42 20.83
N LEU A 112 -34.01 25.14 21.13
CA LEU A 112 -34.74 24.01 20.57
C LEU A 112 -35.61 23.33 21.62
N ASN A 113 -36.84 22.98 21.24
CA ASN A 113 -37.70 22.09 22.02
C ASN A 113 -37.40 20.61 21.71
N LEU A 114 -38.08 19.71 22.44
CA LEU A 114 -37.90 18.27 22.30
C LEU A 114 -38.22 17.79 20.86
N GLU A 115 -39.32 18.27 20.29
CA GLU A 115 -39.79 17.93 18.96
C GLU A 115 -38.78 18.35 17.88
N GLU A 116 -38.17 19.53 18.02
CA GLU A 116 -37.16 20.05 17.10
C GLU A 116 -35.85 19.25 17.17
N LEU A 117 -35.44 18.78 18.37
CA LEU A 117 -34.27 17.92 18.54
C LEU A 117 -34.49 16.54 17.93
N VAL A 118 -35.67 15.94 18.17
CA VAL A 118 -36.08 14.69 17.54
C VAL A 118 -36.13 14.84 16.02
N ALA A 119 -36.70 15.93 15.51
CA ALA A 119 -36.75 16.21 14.08
C ALA A 119 -35.36 16.41 13.49
N ALA A 120 -34.43 17.04 14.21
CA ALA A 120 -33.05 17.21 13.76
C ALA A 120 -32.31 15.87 13.63
N GLU A 121 -32.52 14.92 14.56
CA GLU A 121 -31.95 13.57 14.47
C GLU A 121 -32.55 12.78 13.30
N VAL A 122 -33.88 12.79 13.12
CA VAL A 122 -34.55 12.14 11.99
C VAL A 122 -34.11 12.73 10.65
N GLN A 123 -33.98 14.05 10.58
CA GLN A 123 -33.50 14.75 9.40
C GLN A 123 -32.06 14.35 9.06
N LEU A 124 -31.18 14.26 10.06
CA LEU A 124 -29.82 13.79 9.83
C LEU A 124 -29.81 12.33 9.37
N GLU A 125 -30.61 11.45 9.99
CA GLU A 125 -30.72 10.05 9.58
C GLU A 125 -31.14 9.93 8.11
N ARG A 126 -32.11 10.75 7.66
CA ARG A 126 -32.51 10.86 6.26
C ARG A 126 -31.36 11.32 5.35
N GLU A 127 -30.56 12.27 5.80
CA GLU A 127 -29.42 12.80 5.03
C GLU A 127 -28.33 11.74 4.84
N VAL A 128 -28.02 10.94 5.86
CA VAL A 128 -26.90 9.98 5.83
C VAL A 128 -27.30 8.60 5.30
N THR A 129 -28.57 8.24 5.34
CA THR A 129 -29.07 6.96 4.82
C THR A 129 -29.25 6.99 3.31
N VAL A 130 -28.95 5.87 2.67
CA VAL A 130 -28.99 5.65 1.21
C VAL A 130 -29.73 4.34 0.95
N PRO A 131 -30.66 4.28 -0.02
CA PRO A 131 -31.30 3.02 -0.39
C PRO A 131 -30.28 2.04 -0.97
N ASP A 132 -30.38 0.77 -0.61
CA ASP A 132 -29.63 -0.29 -1.30
C ASP A 132 -30.29 -0.59 -2.65
N LEU A 133 -29.53 -0.40 -3.74
CA LEU A 133 -30.06 -0.58 -5.10
C LEU A 133 -30.43 -2.03 -5.42
N HIS A 134 -29.68 -3.00 -4.90
CA HIS A 134 -29.99 -4.41 -5.13
C HIS A 134 -31.23 -4.84 -4.35
N ILE A 135 -31.42 -4.34 -3.12
CA ILE A 135 -32.65 -4.57 -2.36
C ILE A 135 -33.83 -3.84 -3.01
N ALA A 136 -33.63 -2.63 -3.53
CA ALA A 136 -34.65 -1.90 -4.28
C ALA A 136 -35.12 -2.69 -5.51
N GLU A 137 -34.22 -3.37 -6.23
CA GLU A 137 -34.59 -4.29 -7.30
C GLU A 137 -35.40 -5.48 -6.81
N LEU A 138 -34.99 -6.12 -5.71
CA LEU A 138 -35.73 -7.24 -5.12
C LEU A 138 -37.15 -6.82 -4.72
N VAL A 139 -37.29 -5.62 -4.15
CA VAL A 139 -38.57 -4.99 -3.81
C VAL A 139 -39.44 -4.78 -5.05
N HIS A 140 -38.86 -4.32 -6.15
CA HIS A 140 -39.59 -4.18 -7.42
C HIS A 140 -40.01 -5.52 -8.01
N ASP A 141 -39.14 -6.53 -7.96
CA ASP A 141 -39.45 -7.89 -8.42
C ASP A 141 -40.57 -8.52 -7.58
N ALA A 142 -40.56 -8.33 -6.26
CA ALA A 142 -41.63 -8.78 -5.38
C ALA A 142 -42.97 -8.13 -5.73
N ALA A 143 -42.98 -6.80 -5.90
CA ALA A 143 -44.18 -6.08 -6.30
C ALA A 143 -44.70 -6.50 -7.69
N LYS A 144 -43.81 -6.80 -8.64
CA LYS A 144 -44.16 -7.27 -9.98
C LYS A 144 -44.78 -8.66 -9.99
N ASN A 145 -44.41 -9.51 -9.03
CA ASN A 145 -44.94 -10.87 -8.87
C ASN A 145 -46.08 -10.94 -7.83
N ASP A 146 -46.65 -9.80 -7.44
CA ASP A 146 -47.73 -9.69 -6.44
C ASP A 146 -47.38 -10.35 -5.09
N VAL A 147 -46.09 -10.41 -4.74
CA VAL A 147 -45.63 -10.89 -3.43
C VAL A 147 -45.72 -9.74 -2.43
N PRO A 148 -46.56 -9.84 -1.38
CA PRO A 148 -46.64 -8.83 -0.33
C PRO A 148 -45.30 -8.64 0.37
N ILE A 149 -44.98 -7.37 0.66
CA ILE A 149 -43.74 -6.97 1.34
C ILE A 149 -44.10 -6.48 2.74
N VAL A 150 -43.34 -6.93 3.73
CA VAL A 150 -43.40 -6.41 5.11
C VAL A 150 -42.01 -5.97 5.55
N LEU A 151 -41.97 -4.94 6.40
CA LEU A 151 -40.75 -4.45 7.03
C LEU A 151 -40.78 -4.85 8.50
N VAL A 152 -39.71 -5.45 8.99
CA VAL A 152 -39.57 -5.85 10.40
C VAL A 152 -38.27 -5.25 10.91
N SER A 153 -38.32 -4.35 11.90
CA SER A 153 -37.12 -3.65 12.36
C SER A 153 -37.14 -3.37 13.86
N ASP A 154 -35.98 -3.58 14.48
CA ASP A 154 -35.72 -3.14 15.85
C ASP A 154 -35.35 -1.66 15.82
N THR A 155 -36.30 -0.81 16.15
CA THR A 155 -36.15 0.64 15.96
C THR A 155 -36.97 1.47 16.94
N TYR A 156 -36.36 2.59 17.36
CA TYR A 156 -37.00 3.63 18.16
C TYR A 156 -37.81 4.65 17.31
N PHE A 157 -37.80 4.54 15.98
CA PHE A 157 -38.51 5.45 15.09
C PHE A 157 -40.03 5.21 15.07
N THR A 158 -40.80 6.29 15.01
CA THR A 158 -42.25 6.24 14.82
C THR A 158 -42.61 5.83 13.39
N ALA A 159 -43.88 5.50 13.13
CA ALA A 159 -44.33 5.12 11.79
C ALA A 159 -44.13 6.26 10.79
N ASP A 160 -44.46 7.48 11.20
CA ASP A 160 -44.29 8.69 10.38
C ASP A 160 -42.82 8.98 10.09
N GLN A 161 -41.95 8.85 11.11
CA GLN A 161 -40.50 9.02 10.94
C GLN A 161 -39.92 7.98 9.98
N LEU A 162 -40.29 6.71 10.13
CA LEU A 162 -39.81 5.65 9.25
C LEU A 162 -40.35 5.78 7.83
N SER A 163 -41.62 6.17 7.67
CA SER A 163 -42.20 6.49 6.36
C SER A 163 -41.43 7.62 5.69
N TYR A 164 -41.03 8.65 6.44
CA TYR A 164 -40.19 9.74 5.93
C TYR A 164 -38.78 9.25 5.50
N LEU A 165 -38.16 8.36 6.26
CA LEU A 165 -36.86 7.77 5.91
C LEU A 165 -36.94 6.89 4.64
N LEU A 166 -38.04 6.16 4.45
CA LEU A 166 -38.25 5.24 3.33
C LEU A 166 -38.84 5.89 2.07
N ASP A 167 -39.36 7.11 2.15
CA ASP A 167 -39.93 7.84 1.01
C ASP A 167 -38.83 8.21 0.00
N ARG A 168 -38.45 7.25 -0.84
CA ARG A 168 -37.37 7.35 -1.84
C ARG A 168 -37.95 6.93 -3.19
N PRO A 169 -37.59 7.60 -4.30
CA PRO A 169 -38.09 7.23 -5.63
C PRO A 169 -37.84 5.76 -6.00
N VAL A 170 -36.70 5.20 -5.59
CA VAL A 170 -36.32 3.81 -5.84
C VAL A 170 -36.98 2.79 -4.88
N LEU A 171 -37.72 3.24 -3.86
CA LEU A 171 -38.40 2.39 -2.88
C LEU A 171 -39.92 2.53 -2.92
N VAL A 172 -40.49 3.17 -3.95
CA VAL A 172 -41.94 3.39 -4.10
C VAL A 172 -42.81 2.17 -3.79
N PRO A 173 -42.44 0.91 -4.16
CA PRO A 173 -43.27 -0.24 -3.82
C PRO A 173 -43.43 -0.47 -2.31
N LEU A 174 -42.51 0.02 -1.47
CA LEU A 174 -42.59 -0.07 0.00
C LEU A 174 -43.66 0.85 0.61
N ASN A 175 -44.22 1.81 -0.13
CA ASN A 175 -45.25 2.72 0.41
C ASN A 175 -46.53 1.99 0.87
N LYS A 176 -46.73 0.75 0.43
CA LYS A 176 -47.84 -0.12 0.84
C LYS A 176 -47.42 -1.22 1.81
N ALA A 177 -46.13 -1.33 2.12
CA ALA A 177 -45.61 -2.37 3.00
C ALA A 177 -46.11 -2.15 4.42
N LYS A 178 -46.50 -3.24 5.07
CA LYS A 178 -46.82 -3.21 6.50
C LYS A 178 -45.53 -3.21 7.30
N VAL A 179 -45.45 -2.35 8.32
CA VAL A 179 -44.21 -2.16 9.09
C VAL A 179 -44.41 -2.57 10.55
N PHE A 180 -43.63 -3.58 10.97
CA PHE A 180 -43.57 -4.10 12.33
C PHE A 180 -42.31 -3.55 13.02
N ARG A 181 -42.53 -2.78 14.09
CA ARG A 181 -41.47 -2.05 14.80
C ARG A 181 -41.40 -2.54 16.23
N SER A 182 -40.20 -2.83 16.72
CA SER A 182 -39.99 -3.31 18.08
C SER A 182 -40.62 -2.39 19.14
N HIS A 183 -40.43 -1.07 19.00
CA HIS A 183 -41.03 -0.07 19.89
C HIS A 183 -42.56 -0.12 19.94
N GLN A 184 -43.24 -0.35 18.81
CA GLN A 184 -44.70 -0.40 18.77
C GLN A 184 -45.25 -1.63 19.50
N HIS A 185 -44.59 -2.78 19.35
CA HIS A 185 -45.05 -4.05 19.91
C HIS A 185 -44.41 -4.36 21.28
N GLY A 186 -43.42 -3.55 21.70
CA GLY A 186 -42.66 -3.77 22.91
C GLY A 186 -41.92 -5.11 22.90
N LEU A 187 -41.46 -5.58 21.73
CA LEU A 187 -40.72 -6.83 21.58
C LEU A 187 -39.66 -6.65 20.49
N PRO A 188 -38.36 -6.90 20.75
CA PRO A 188 -37.36 -6.96 19.70
C PRO A 188 -37.55 -8.23 18.85
N LYS A 189 -36.91 -8.29 17.69
CA LYS A 189 -36.88 -9.48 16.81
C LYS A 189 -36.51 -10.75 17.54
N SER A 190 -35.41 -10.71 18.29
CA SER A 190 -34.94 -11.82 19.12
C SER A 190 -35.80 -12.10 20.36
N GLY A 191 -36.78 -11.25 20.64
CA GLY A 191 -37.64 -11.30 21.83
C GLY A 191 -39.11 -11.60 21.54
N GLY A 192 -39.47 -11.95 20.31
CA GLY A 192 -40.82 -12.41 19.98
C GLY A 192 -41.57 -11.61 18.91
N LEU A 193 -40.90 -10.68 18.19
CA LEU A 193 -41.58 -9.83 17.19
C LEU A 193 -42.06 -10.64 15.98
N PHE A 194 -41.35 -11.70 15.58
CA PHE A 194 -41.73 -12.51 14.42
C PHE A 194 -43.00 -13.34 14.66
N GLU A 195 -43.30 -13.74 15.89
CA GLU A 195 -44.54 -14.39 16.26
C GLU A 195 -45.74 -13.46 16.04
N VAL A 196 -45.57 -12.18 16.37
CA VAL A 196 -46.57 -11.14 16.09
C VAL A 196 -46.74 -10.97 14.58
N VAL A 197 -45.63 -10.91 13.83
CA VAL A 197 -45.65 -10.83 12.36
C VAL A 197 -46.43 -11.99 11.75
N LEU A 198 -46.14 -13.23 12.14
CA LEU A 198 -46.81 -14.42 11.63
C LEU A 198 -48.30 -14.45 12.00
N GLN A 199 -48.63 -14.08 13.25
CA GLN A 199 -50.02 -14.02 13.72
C GLN A 199 -50.83 -13.00 12.93
N GLU A 200 -50.27 -11.81 12.69
CA GLU A 200 -50.97 -10.73 11.99
C GLU A 200 -51.04 -10.95 10.47
N LEU A 201 -50.11 -11.68 9.88
CA LEU A 201 -50.14 -12.05 8.46
C LEU A 201 -51.01 -13.29 8.19
N GLY A 202 -51.22 -14.14 9.20
CA GLY A 202 -51.96 -15.40 9.03
C GLY A 202 -51.25 -16.40 8.11
N THR A 203 -49.92 -16.30 7.99
CA THR A 203 -49.09 -17.15 7.12
C THR A 203 -48.30 -18.16 7.94
N ARG A 204 -48.03 -19.35 7.37
CA ARG A 204 -47.11 -20.29 8.00
C ARG A 204 -45.66 -19.80 7.91
N PRO A 205 -44.79 -20.11 8.88
CA PRO A 205 -43.41 -19.64 8.90
C PRO A 205 -42.66 -19.92 7.59
N GLU A 206 -42.81 -21.13 7.04
CA GLU A 206 -42.07 -21.57 5.85
C GLU A 206 -42.48 -20.80 4.58
N GLN A 207 -43.59 -20.06 4.62
CA GLN A 207 -44.09 -19.25 3.51
C GLN A 207 -43.46 -17.85 3.48
N VAL A 208 -42.86 -17.42 4.58
CA VAL A 208 -42.17 -16.15 4.70
C VAL A 208 -40.70 -16.35 4.32
N VAL A 209 -40.15 -15.39 3.57
CA VAL A 209 -38.70 -15.26 3.37
C VAL A 209 -38.28 -13.96 4.03
N HIS A 210 -37.41 -14.04 5.03
CA HIS A 210 -36.84 -12.87 5.70
C HIS A 210 -35.41 -12.60 5.22
N LEU A 211 -35.08 -11.34 4.95
CA LEU A 211 -33.76 -10.88 4.57
C LEU A 211 -33.36 -9.70 5.48
N GLY A 212 -32.22 -9.84 6.16
CA GLY A 212 -31.65 -8.82 7.04
C GLY A 212 -30.17 -9.07 7.33
N ASP A 213 -29.49 -8.11 7.97
CA ASP A 213 -28.03 -8.10 8.12
C ASP A 213 -27.54 -8.67 9.46
N ASN A 214 -28.41 -8.75 10.48
CA ASN A 214 -28.00 -9.19 11.81
C ASN A 214 -28.09 -10.72 11.96
N PRO A 215 -27.00 -11.42 12.32
CA PRO A 215 -27.02 -12.89 12.42
C PRO A 215 -27.98 -13.41 13.48
N VAL A 216 -28.21 -12.66 14.57
CA VAL A 216 -29.13 -13.11 15.64
C VAL A 216 -30.55 -12.66 15.33
N ALA A 217 -30.75 -11.38 15.05
CA ALA A 217 -32.07 -10.78 14.92
C ALA A 217 -32.74 -11.10 13.58
N ASP A 218 -31.98 -11.33 12.50
CA ASP A 218 -32.52 -11.54 11.15
C ASP A 218 -32.26 -12.94 10.57
N ASP A 219 -31.43 -13.75 11.23
CA ASP A 219 -31.18 -15.13 10.81
C ASP A 219 -31.60 -16.13 11.89
N GLU A 220 -30.92 -16.18 13.04
CA GLU A 220 -31.19 -17.18 14.09
C GLU A 220 -32.64 -17.10 14.63
N ALA A 221 -33.10 -15.93 15.10
CA ALA A 221 -34.42 -15.76 15.70
C ALA A 221 -35.60 -16.12 14.76
N PRO A 222 -35.68 -15.61 13.51
CA PRO A 222 -36.72 -16.05 12.59
C PRO A 222 -36.57 -17.52 12.14
N ALA A 223 -35.35 -18.03 12.00
CA ALA A 223 -35.12 -19.42 11.60
C ALA A 223 -35.62 -20.42 12.66
N GLU A 224 -35.50 -20.11 13.95
CA GLU A 224 -36.04 -20.93 15.05
C GLU A 224 -37.57 -21.11 14.96
N LEU A 225 -38.28 -20.15 14.36
CA LEU A 225 -39.72 -20.23 14.11
C LEU A 225 -40.07 -20.96 12.81
N GLY A 226 -39.09 -21.36 12.01
CA GLY A 226 -39.27 -22.01 10.70
C GLY A 226 -39.39 -21.03 9.52
N ILE A 227 -39.11 -19.74 9.72
CA ILE A 227 -39.04 -18.75 8.63
C ILE A 227 -37.80 -19.05 7.78
N ARG A 228 -37.90 -18.92 6.44
CA ARG A 228 -36.74 -19.03 5.57
C ARG A 228 -35.95 -17.73 5.61
N THR A 229 -34.68 -17.81 5.94
CA THR A 229 -33.82 -16.63 6.11
C THR A 229 -32.78 -16.52 5.00
N ILE A 230 -32.39 -15.28 4.71
CA ILE A 230 -31.28 -14.91 3.84
C ILE A 230 -30.48 -13.85 4.60
N HIS A 231 -29.37 -14.27 5.20
CA HIS A 231 -28.47 -13.36 5.89
C HIS A 231 -27.72 -12.47 4.88
N TYR A 232 -27.97 -11.17 4.94
CA TYR A 232 -27.38 -10.16 4.08
C TYR A 232 -26.19 -9.50 4.76
N CYS A 233 -25.07 -10.22 4.80
CA CYS A 233 -23.88 -9.75 5.51
C CYS A 233 -23.26 -8.52 4.85
N ARG A 234 -23.23 -7.39 5.57
CA ARG A 234 -22.62 -6.13 5.09
C ARG A 234 -21.10 -6.26 4.93
N ILE A 235 -20.40 -6.78 5.95
CA ILE A 235 -18.93 -6.88 6.00
C ILE A 235 -18.53 -8.35 6.10
N ASP A 236 -17.86 -8.87 5.08
CA ASP A 236 -17.39 -10.25 5.07
C ASP A 236 -16.13 -10.48 5.95
N ASP A 237 -15.85 -11.74 6.25
CA ASP A 237 -14.72 -12.17 7.10
C ASP A 237 -13.34 -11.76 6.54
N GLU A 238 -13.24 -11.55 5.23
CA GLU A 238 -12.02 -11.12 4.56
C GLU A 238 -11.84 -9.60 4.61
N PHE A 239 -12.92 -8.82 4.76
CA PHE A 239 -12.91 -7.35 4.80
C PHE A 239 -12.78 -6.80 6.23
N ALA A 240 -13.32 -7.48 7.24
CA ALA A 240 -13.17 -7.04 8.63
C ALA A 240 -11.68 -6.83 9.06
N PRO A 241 -10.73 -7.73 8.74
CA PRO A 241 -9.30 -7.51 9.04
C PRO A 241 -8.69 -6.33 8.27
N VAL A 242 -9.22 -6.01 7.08
CA VAL A 242 -8.80 -4.87 6.27
C VAL A 242 -9.22 -3.56 6.94
N LEU A 243 -10.44 -3.49 7.48
CA LEU A 243 -10.92 -2.34 8.26
C LEU A 243 -10.14 -2.17 9.57
N GLU A 244 -9.89 -3.26 10.29
CA GLU A 244 -9.09 -3.23 11.53
C GLU A 244 -7.67 -2.70 11.28
N ARG A 245 -7.01 -3.17 10.21
CA ARG A 245 -5.71 -2.66 9.76
C ARG A 245 -5.72 -1.14 9.51
N GLU A 246 -6.83 -0.61 9.01
CA GLU A 246 -7.03 0.81 8.70
C GLU A 246 -7.40 1.66 9.92
N GLY A 247 -7.49 1.03 11.11
CA GLY A 247 -7.92 1.67 12.35
C GLY A 247 -9.42 1.92 12.41
N GLU A 248 -10.20 1.27 11.54
CA GLU A 248 -11.65 1.38 11.49
C GLU A 248 -12.27 0.20 12.25
N SER A 249 -12.81 0.49 13.43
CA SER A 249 -13.44 -0.54 14.26
C SER A 249 -14.83 -0.90 13.74
N THR A 250 -15.12 -2.20 13.68
CA THR A 250 -16.48 -2.73 13.45
C THR A 250 -17.33 -2.74 14.73
N ASP A 251 -16.71 -2.53 15.90
CA ASP A 251 -17.44 -2.40 17.16
C ASP A 251 -18.22 -1.08 17.19
N SER A 252 -19.55 -1.22 17.27
CA SER A 252 -20.51 -0.12 17.36
C SER A 252 -20.27 0.81 18.55
N PHE A 253 -19.57 0.37 19.61
CA PHE A 253 -19.32 1.16 20.82
C PHE A 253 -17.87 1.62 20.98
N ALA A 254 -16.96 1.22 20.09
CA ALA A 254 -15.60 1.73 20.10
C ALA A 254 -15.57 3.27 19.96
N PRO A 255 -14.48 3.95 20.36
CA PRO A 255 -14.36 5.42 20.28
C PRO A 255 -14.69 5.98 18.89
N LEU A 256 -15.14 7.24 18.83
CA LEU A 256 -15.38 7.93 17.56
C LEU A 256 -14.04 8.08 16.82
N ASP A 257 -14.01 7.61 15.58
CA ASP A 257 -12.84 7.70 14.71
C ASP A 257 -12.68 9.15 14.20
N ASP A 258 -11.46 9.69 14.30
CA ASP A 258 -11.14 11.06 13.88
C ASP A 258 -11.21 11.26 12.35
N LYS A 259 -11.28 10.17 11.58
CA LYS A 259 -11.47 10.18 10.13
C LYS A 259 -12.93 10.22 9.70
N VAL A 260 -13.89 10.19 10.64
CA VAL A 260 -15.32 10.40 10.32
C VAL A 260 -15.56 11.89 10.14
N HIS A 261 -15.88 12.31 8.92
CA HIS A 261 -16.17 13.70 8.61
C HIS A 261 -17.49 14.12 9.30
N PRO A 262 -17.53 15.25 10.02
CA PRO A 262 -18.71 15.68 10.77
C PRO A 262 -19.99 15.84 9.93
N ASP A 263 -19.84 16.13 8.64
CA ASP A 263 -20.98 16.42 7.75
C ASP A 263 -21.30 15.28 6.78
N TYR A 264 -20.32 14.43 6.49
CA TYR A 264 -20.39 13.49 5.38
C TYR A 264 -20.11 12.05 5.81
N GLY A 265 -19.83 11.84 7.10
CA GLY A 265 -19.37 10.57 7.65
C GLY A 265 -18.10 10.10 6.94
N ASP A 266 -18.10 8.89 6.39
CA ASP A 266 -17.02 8.37 5.55
C ASP A 266 -17.31 8.51 4.04
N CYS A 267 -18.30 9.34 3.67
CA CYS A 267 -18.80 9.47 2.30
C CYS A 267 -19.37 8.16 1.71
N GLY A 268 -19.67 7.16 2.55
CA GLY A 268 -20.10 5.83 2.15
C GLY A 268 -18.98 4.90 1.73
N LEU A 269 -17.71 5.26 1.95
CA LEU A 269 -16.55 4.46 1.55
C LEU A 269 -16.61 3.04 2.09
N THR A 270 -16.91 2.84 3.37
CA THR A 270 -16.92 1.50 3.99
C THR A 270 -18.00 0.62 3.39
N SER A 271 -19.22 1.15 3.27
CA SER A 271 -20.35 0.41 2.71
C SER A 271 -20.17 0.12 1.21
N LEU A 272 -19.70 1.08 0.41
CA LEU A 272 -19.50 0.87 -1.02
C LEU A 272 -18.32 -0.05 -1.31
N ARG A 273 -17.25 -0.01 -0.51
CA ARG A 273 -16.15 -1.00 -0.57
C ARG A 273 -16.69 -2.39 -0.29
N ALA A 274 -17.48 -2.55 0.78
CA ALA A 274 -18.03 -3.85 1.13
C ALA A 274 -18.95 -4.41 0.03
N LYS A 275 -19.79 -3.56 -0.58
CA LYS A 275 -20.64 -3.94 -1.71
C LYS A 275 -19.82 -4.34 -2.94
N ALA A 276 -18.81 -3.56 -3.31
CA ALA A 276 -17.92 -3.89 -4.41
C ALA A 276 -17.19 -5.22 -4.14
N LEU A 277 -16.66 -5.43 -2.93
CA LEU A 277 -15.91 -6.65 -2.59
C LEU A 277 -16.71 -7.95 -2.73
N ARG A 278 -18.04 -7.89 -2.58
CA ARG A 278 -18.94 -9.05 -2.80
C ARG A 278 -19.14 -9.41 -4.27
N GLN A 279 -18.71 -8.57 -5.20
CA GLN A 279 -18.69 -8.86 -6.65
C GLN A 279 -17.41 -9.59 -7.07
N ALA A 280 -16.56 -9.99 -6.11
CA ALA A 280 -15.32 -10.70 -6.43
C ALA A 280 -15.62 -11.99 -7.21
N PRO A 281 -14.90 -12.25 -8.32
CA PRO A 281 -15.14 -13.44 -9.13
C PRO A 281 -14.83 -14.71 -8.33
N THR A 282 -15.76 -15.67 -8.36
CA THR A 282 -15.65 -16.96 -7.66
C THR A 282 -14.96 -18.04 -8.50
N GLU A 283 -14.92 -17.88 -9.83
CA GLU A 283 -14.36 -18.86 -10.77
C GLU A 283 -12.85 -18.71 -11.01
N VAL A 284 -12.22 -17.68 -10.44
CA VAL A 284 -10.78 -17.42 -10.57
C VAL A 284 -9.99 -18.08 -9.44
N GLY A 285 -8.70 -18.33 -9.66
CA GLY A 285 -7.80 -18.82 -8.62
C GLY A 285 -7.65 -17.85 -7.45
N ASP A 286 -7.30 -18.35 -6.26
CA ASP A 286 -7.21 -17.56 -5.02
C ASP A 286 -6.33 -16.30 -5.16
N SER A 287 -5.17 -16.40 -5.81
CA SER A 287 -4.25 -15.26 -5.99
C SER A 287 -4.87 -14.14 -6.84
N ALA A 288 -5.61 -14.49 -7.88
CA ALA A 288 -6.33 -13.54 -8.72
C ALA A 288 -7.50 -12.89 -7.94
N ARG A 289 -8.25 -13.67 -7.14
CA ARG A 289 -9.31 -13.14 -6.27
C ARG A 289 -8.75 -12.16 -5.23
N ILE A 290 -7.61 -12.48 -4.60
CA ILE A 290 -6.93 -11.60 -3.65
C ILE A 290 -6.49 -10.30 -4.34
N ALA A 291 -5.87 -10.38 -5.51
CA ALA A 291 -5.47 -9.21 -6.28
C ALA A 291 -6.68 -8.35 -6.70
N TRP A 292 -7.78 -8.99 -7.10
CA TRP A 292 -9.05 -8.33 -7.39
C TRP A 292 -9.61 -7.58 -6.18
N ARG A 293 -9.66 -8.24 -5.01
CA ARG A 293 -10.13 -7.64 -3.75
C ARG A 293 -9.22 -6.49 -3.31
N PHE A 294 -7.91 -6.60 -3.51
CA PHE A 294 -6.98 -5.48 -3.28
C PHE A 294 -7.28 -4.30 -4.23
N GLY A 295 -7.55 -4.60 -5.51
CA GLY A 295 -8.02 -3.64 -6.50
C GLY A 295 -9.29 -2.92 -6.07
N ALA A 296 -10.35 -3.64 -5.71
CA ALA A 296 -11.65 -3.08 -5.35
C ALA A 296 -11.69 -2.43 -3.96
N GLY A 297 -10.96 -2.99 -2.99
CA GLY A 297 -10.99 -2.57 -1.60
C GLY A 297 -9.95 -1.52 -1.23
N VAL A 298 -8.82 -1.42 -1.95
CA VAL A 298 -7.71 -0.51 -1.59
C VAL A 298 -7.47 0.54 -2.68
N LEU A 299 -7.12 0.10 -3.90
CA LEU A 299 -6.74 1.03 -4.98
C LEU A 299 -7.96 1.72 -5.61
N GLY A 300 -9.06 1.00 -5.79
CA GLY A 300 -10.30 1.45 -6.42
C GLY A 300 -10.86 2.73 -5.80
N PRO A 301 -11.07 2.79 -4.48
CA PRO A 301 -11.55 4.00 -3.79
C PRO A 301 -10.65 5.21 -4.02
N VAL A 302 -9.34 5.01 -3.95
CA VAL A 302 -8.34 6.09 -4.03
C VAL A 302 -8.22 6.60 -5.45
N LEU A 303 -8.16 5.69 -6.43
CA LEU A 303 -8.05 6.04 -7.84
C LEU A 303 -9.35 6.61 -8.40
N THR A 304 -10.51 6.18 -7.89
CA THR A 304 -11.81 6.79 -8.21
C THR A 304 -11.87 8.24 -7.72
N ALA A 305 -11.48 8.48 -6.47
CA ALA A 305 -11.41 9.84 -5.91
C ALA A 305 -10.41 10.71 -6.66
N PHE A 306 -9.24 10.16 -6.99
CA PHE A 306 -8.22 10.86 -7.77
C PHE A 306 -8.74 11.22 -9.17
N ALA A 307 -9.41 10.29 -9.86
CA ALA A 307 -9.98 10.52 -11.18
C ALA A 307 -11.08 11.60 -11.17
N GLU A 308 -12.00 11.56 -10.20
CA GLU A 308 -13.02 12.61 -10.03
C GLU A 308 -12.38 13.96 -9.70
N TRP A 309 -11.37 13.99 -8.82
CA TRP A 309 -10.64 15.21 -8.49
C TRP A 309 -9.94 15.81 -9.71
N VAL A 310 -9.21 15.00 -10.49
CA VAL A 310 -8.53 15.44 -11.71
C VAL A 310 -9.53 15.97 -12.74
N ALA A 311 -10.57 15.21 -13.04
CA ALA A 311 -11.57 15.59 -14.05
C ALA A 311 -12.27 16.90 -13.66
N ARG A 312 -12.65 17.06 -12.39
CA ARG A 312 -13.25 18.30 -11.87
C ARG A 312 -12.31 19.49 -12.00
N ARG A 313 -11.05 19.35 -11.55
CA ARG A 313 -10.06 20.43 -11.62
C ARG A 313 -9.74 20.84 -13.06
N ALA A 314 -9.67 19.86 -13.96
CA ALA A 314 -9.47 20.12 -15.38
C ALA A 314 -10.65 20.89 -15.98
N HIS A 315 -11.88 20.47 -15.70
CA HIS A 315 -13.10 21.14 -16.13
C HIS A 315 -13.18 22.58 -15.61
N GLU A 316 -12.96 22.79 -14.31
CA GLU A 316 -12.94 24.12 -13.66
C GLU A 316 -11.86 25.04 -14.25
N ALA A 317 -10.72 24.47 -14.68
CA ALA A 317 -9.62 25.21 -15.30
C ALA A 317 -9.78 25.40 -16.82
N GLY A 318 -10.83 24.84 -17.45
CA GLY A 318 -11.04 24.88 -18.89
C GLY A 318 -10.08 24.01 -19.70
N HIS A 319 -9.49 22.98 -19.08
CA HIS A 319 -8.62 22.01 -19.76
C HIS A 319 -9.48 20.87 -20.33
N GLN A 320 -9.65 20.86 -21.66
CA GLN A 320 -10.43 19.82 -22.35
C GLN A 320 -9.64 18.51 -22.51
N ASP A 321 -8.33 18.58 -22.73
CA ASP A 321 -7.49 17.41 -22.95
C ASP A 321 -6.48 17.21 -21.81
N LEU A 322 -6.45 15.98 -21.27
CA LEU A 322 -5.49 15.54 -20.28
C LEU A 322 -4.63 14.40 -20.84
N TRP A 323 -3.35 14.39 -20.50
CA TRP A 323 -2.38 13.44 -21.05
C TRP A 323 -1.81 12.55 -19.95
N CYS A 324 -2.11 11.26 -20.02
CA CYS A 324 -1.68 10.29 -19.01
C CYS A 324 -0.49 9.49 -19.56
N PRO A 325 0.75 9.63 -19.02
CA PRO A 325 1.91 8.87 -19.50
C PRO A 325 1.65 7.36 -19.53
N MET A 326 2.01 6.70 -20.63
CA MET A 326 1.76 5.27 -20.88
C MET A 326 2.39 4.35 -19.82
N ARG A 327 1.91 3.10 -19.82
CA ARG A 327 1.86 2.15 -18.70
C ARG A 327 0.72 2.49 -17.76
N GLU A 328 0.89 3.40 -16.81
CA GLU A 328 -0.16 3.75 -15.85
C GLU A 328 -1.31 4.52 -16.52
N GLY A 329 -1.00 5.26 -17.57
CA GLY A 329 -1.91 6.19 -18.21
C GLY A 329 -3.10 5.57 -18.93
N GLU A 330 -3.05 4.29 -19.29
CA GLU A 330 -4.19 3.60 -19.91
C GLU A 330 -5.36 3.53 -18.94
N LEU A 331 -5.17 2.88 -17.79
CA LEU A 331 -6.20 2.78 -16.75
C LEU A 331 -6.55 4.15 -16.16
N LEU A 332 -5.56 5.03 -15.92
CA LEU A 332 -5.85 6.37 -15.39
C LEU A 332 -6.75 7.17 -16.34
N SER A 333 -6.50 7.10 -17.66
CA SER A 333 -7.34 7.80 -18.64
C SER A 333 -8.76 7.26 -18.67
N GLU A 334 -8.94 5.94 -18.56
CA GLU A 334 -10.26 5.31 -18.47
C GLU A 334 -11.03 5.79 -17.24
N LEU A 335 -10.40 5.75 -16.05
CA LEU A 335 -11.01 6.20 -14.80
C LEU A 335 -11.43 7.67 -14.87
N ILE A 336 -10.59 8.54 -15.43
CA ILE A 336 -10.87 9.98 -15.56
C ILE A 336 -12.02 10.21 -16.56
N ASN A 337 -12.03 9.50 -17.67
CA ASN A 337 -13.11 9.59 -18.66
C ASN A 337 -14.44 9.11 -18.08
N ASN A 338 -14.44 8.03 -17.30
CA ASN A 338 -15.63 7.53 -16.61
C ASN A 338 -16.17 8.58 -15.62
N ALA A 339 -15.29 9.22 -14.85
CA ALA A 339 -15.65 10.30 -13.92
C ALA A 339 -16.22 11.52 -14.67
N ALA A 340 -15.56 11.95 -15.75
CA ALA A 340 -16.00 13.08 -16.58
C ALA A 340 -17.38 12.81 -17.22
N ALA A 341 -17.59 11.62 -17.79
CA ALA A 341 -18.84 11.22 -18.41
C ALA A 341 -20.00 11.21 -17.39
N LYS A 342 -19.76 10.68 -16.19
CA LYS A 342 -20.75 10.62 -15.10
C LYS A 342 -21.21 12.02 -14.66
N HIS A 343 -20.31 12.99 -14.61
CA HIS A 343 -20.63 14.37 -14.20
C HIS A 343 -21.01 15.30 -15.36
N GLY A 344 -20.89 14.86 -16.61
CA GLY A 344 -21.06 15.72 -17.78
C GLY A 344 -19.97 16.78 -17.92
N TRP A 345 -18.76 16.51 -17.42
CA TRP A 345 -17.62 17.42 -17.55
C TRP A 345 -16.99 17.32 -18.94
N GLU A 346 -16.69 18.47 -19.54
CA GLU A 346 -16.02 18.58 -20.85
C GLU A 346 -14.51 18.30 -20.75
N VAL A 347 -14.15 17.06 -20.42
CA VAL A 347 -12.77 16.60 -20.25
C VAL A 347 -12.59 15.26 -20.94
N THR A 348 -11.48 15.10 -21.65
CA THR A 348 -11.04 13.83 -22.24
C THR A 348 -9.59 13.56 -21.84
N ALA A 349 -9.38 12.50 -21.08
CA ALA A 349 -8.06 11.97 -20.78
C ALA A 349 -7.63 10.97 -21.86
N ARG A 350 -6.37 11.06 -22.30
CA ARG A 350 -5.78 10.16 -23.29
C ARG A 350 -4.41 9.67 -22.84
N PRO A 351 -4.07 8.40 -23.14
CA PRO A 351 -2.71 7.93 -22.94
C PRO A 351 -1.72 8.68 -23.84
N ILE A 352 -0.50 8.90 -23.35
CA ILE A 352 0.61 9.48 -24.12
C ILE A 352 1.91 8.72 -23.89
N TRP A 353 2.65 8.42 -24.95
CA TRP A 353 3.96 7.78 -24.80
C TRP A 353 4.98 8.76 -24.25
N LEU A 354 5.31 8.61 -22.97
CA LEU A 354 6.36 9.32 -22.27
C LEU A 354 7.04 8.35 -21.31
N SER A 355 8.38 8.36 -21.27
CA SER A 355 9.13 7.61 -20.26
C SER A 355 10.25 8.47 -19.70
N ARG A 356 10.65 8.16 -18.46
CA ARG A 356 11.78 8.81 -17.80
C ARG A 356 13.06 8.64 -18.62
N GLN A 357 13.27 7.50 -19.26
CA GLN A 357 14.45 7.22 -20.08
C GLN A 357 14.50 8.12 -21.32
N VAL A 358 13.43 8.15 -22.13
CA VAL A 358 13.37 8.95 -23.36
C VAL A 358 13.46 10.45 -23.05
N THR A 359 12.74 10.92 -22.04
CA THR A 359 12.77 12.34 -21.65
C THR A 359 14.12 12.73 -21.02
N SER A 360 14.79 11.83 -20.29
CA SER A 360 16.17 12.06 -19.81
C SER A 360 17.17 12.20 -20.96
N LEU A 361 17.09 11.33 -21.98
CA LEU A 361 17.98 11.40 -23.14
C LEU A 361 17.73 12.67 -23.97
N ALA A 362 16.47 13.02 -24.23
CA ALA A 362 16.11 14.21 -25.01
C ALA A 362 16.52 15.55 -24.33
N THR A 363 16.62 15.55 -22.99
CA THR A 363 17.05 16.73 -22.21
C THR A 363 18.54 16.81 -21.97
N LEU A 364 19.29 15.72 -22.15
CA LEU A 364 20.71 15.61 -21.81
C LEU A 364 21.52 16.78 -22.40
N ASP A 365 22.37 17.39 -21.57
CA ASP A 365 23.37 18.34 -22.03
C ASP A 365 24.71 17.62 -22.22
N CYS A 366 25.04 17.28 -23.46
CA CYS A 366 26.27 16.57 -23.79
C CYS A 366 27.55 17.39 -23.61
N TYR A 367 27.43 18.70 -23.32
CA TYR A 367 28.57 19.59 -23.08
C TYR A 367 28.83 19.84 -21.60
N ASP A 368 27.91 19.46 -20.72
CA ASP A 368 28.07 19.54 -19.27
C ASP A 368 28.37 18.15 -18.70
N GLU A 369 29.59 17.99 -18.17
CA GLU A 369 30.05 16.74 -17.57
C GLU A 369 29.12 16.29 -16.43
N ASN A 370 28.62 17.24 -15.63
CA ASN A 370 27.70 16.90 -14.53
C ASN A 370 26.37 16.38 -15.06
N SER A 371 25.84 16.96 -16.14
CA SER A 371 24.61 16.47 -16.78
C SER A 371 24.76 15.04 -17.30
N VAL A 372 25.94 14.67 -17.82
CA VAL A 372 26.23 13.31 -18.29
C VAL A 372 26.42 12.36 -17.12
N GLU A 373 27.13 12.77 -16.06
CA GLU A 373 27.29 11.96 -14.85
C GLU A 373 25.93 11.67 -14.20
N ASP A 374 25.07 12.69 -14.07
CA ASP A 374 23.71 12.57 -13.53
C ASP A 374 22.82 11.64 -14.37
N PHE A 375 22.96 11.66 -15.69
CA PHE A 375 22.24 10.74 -16.57
C PHE A 375 22.66 9.30 -16.31
N ILE A 376 23.97 9.04 -16.21
CA ILE A 376 24.52 7.71 -15.94
C ILE A 376 24.15 7.23 -14.53
N GLY A 377 24.23 8.11 -13.53
CA GLY A 377 24.00 7.79 -12.13
C GLY A 377 22.54 7.48 -11.76
N ARG A 378 21.59 7.69 -12.67
CA ARG A 378 20.17 7.40 -12.45
C ARG A 378 19.80 5.93 -12.66
N SER A 379 20.60 5.16 -13.39
CA SER A 379 20.33 3.74 -13.64
C SER A 379 20.94 2.86 -12.55
N TYR A 380 20.21 1.84 -12.09
CA TYR A 380 20.77 0.82 -11.20
C TYR A 380 21.41 -0.31 -11.98
N ARG A 381 22.60 -0.74 -11.57
CA ARG A 381 23.29 -1.90 -12.16
C ARG A 381 23.41 -1.83 -13.69
N LEU A 382 23.40 -0.61 -14.23
CA LEU A 382 23.59 -0.40 -15.65
C LEU A 382 25.02 -0.75 -15.98
N THR A 383 25.20 -1.68 -16.90
CA THR A 383 26.54 -2.01 -17.38
C THR A 383 27.01 -0.97 -18.40
N ILE A 384 28.31 -0.87 -18.60
CA ILE A 384 28.86 -0.01 -19.66
C ILE A 384 28.29 -0.42 -21.02
N ALA A 385 28.12 -1.73 -21.29
CA ALA A 385 27.52 -2.20 -22.53
C ALA A 385 26.08 -1.68 -22.73
N GLN A 386 25.25 -1.73 -21.68
CA GLN A 386 23.87 -1.22 -21.72
C GLN A 386 23.83 0.30 -21.89
N LEU A 387 24.71 1.04 -21.21
CA LEU A 387 24.85 2.48 -21.40
C LEU A 387 25.20 2.81 -22.85
N LEU A 388 26.23 2.18 -23.41
CA LEU A 388 26.65 2.43 -24.80
C LEU A 388 25.53 2.09 -25.77
N ALA A 389 24.82 0.99 -25.57
CA ALA A 389 23.65 0.63 -26.37
C ALA A 389 22.56 1.71 -26.30
N SER A 390 22.24 2.22 -25.10
CA SER A 390 21.24 3.28 -24.91
C SER A 390 21.62 4.62 -25.56
N LEU A 391 22.92 4.86 -25.75
CA LEU A 391 23.48 6.05 -26.41
C LEU A 391 23.74 5.83 -27.91
N HIS A 392 23.39 4.66 -28.45
CA HIS A 392 23.67 4.24 -29.83
C HIS A 392 25.19 4.28 -30.17
N LEU A 393 26.02 3.90 -29.19
CA LEU A 393 27.46 3.74 -29.29
C LEU A 393 27.83 2.25 -29.29
N ARG A 394 28.89 1.90 -30.02
CA ARG A 394 29.48 0.55 -30.06
C ARG A 394 30.68 0.50 -29.11
N PRO A 395 31.03 -0.66 -28.53
CA PRO A 395 32.24 -0.79 -27.71
C PRO A 395 33.52 -0.30 -28.40
N GLY A 396 33.65 -0.53 -29.71
CA GLY A 396 34.79 -0.06 -30.50
C GLY A 396 34.89 1.47 -30.64
N ASP A 397 33.81 2.20 -30.34
CA ASP A 397 33.81 3.66 -30.33
C ASP A 397 34.51 4.22 -29.08
N VAL A 398 34.56 3.44 -27.99
CA VAL A 398 35.19 3.85 -26.73
C VAL A 398 36.22 2.80 -26.27
N PRO A 399 37.38 2.67 -26.94
CA PRO A 399 38.36 1.60 -26.66
C PRO A 399 38.81 1.55 -25.20
N ALA A 400 38.86 2.68 -24.50
CA ALA A 400 39.24 2.78 -23.10
C ALA A 400 38.33 2.01 -22.13
N LEU A 401 37.13 1.61 -22.58
CA LEU A 401 36.12 0.90 -21.78
C LEU A 401 35.87 -0.55 -22.27
N ALA A 402 36.57 -1.01 -23.31
CA ALA A 402 36.28 -2.29 -23.96
C ALA A 402 36.44 -3.51 -23.04
N ASP A 403 37.40 -3.49 -22.11
CA ASP A 403 37.62 -4.58 -21.15
C ASP A 403 36.71 -4.50 -19.92
N LYS A 404 35.79 -3.52 -19.89
CA LYS A 404 34.95 -3.19 -18.72
C LYS A 404 33.46 -3.23 -19.02
N LEU A 405 33.08 -3.77 -20.17
CA LEU A 405 31.71 -3.73 -20.69
C LEU A 405 30.67 -4.28 -19.71
N ASP A 406 31.03 -5.31 -18.95
CA ASP A 406 30.14 -5.98 -17.98
C ASP A 406 30.21 -5.37 -16.57
N MET A 407 31.03 -4.34 -16.34
CA MET A 407 31.12 -3.69 -15.04
C MET A 407 29.90 -2.79 -14.80
N SER A 408 29.33 -2.86 -13.59
CA SER A 408 28.24 -1.99 -13.15
C SER A 408 28.72 -0.55 -12.91
N LEU A 409 27.95 0.41 -13.41
CA LEU A 409 28.13 1.85 -13.23
C LEU A 409 27.68 2.38 -11.86
N ASP A 410 27.29 1.49 -10.92
CA ASP A 410 26.97 1.88 -9.54
C ASP A 410 28.20 2.40 -8.78
N GLN A 411 29.42 2.06 -9.23
CA GLN A 411 30.67 2.52 -8.63
C GLN A 411 30.96 3.99 -9.01
N PRO A 412 31.06 4.93 -8.05
CA PRO A 412 31.26 6.35 -8.34
C PRO A 412 32.51 6.63 -9.19
N ASP A 413 33.62 5.96 -8.90
CA ASP A 413 34.88 6.15 -9.64
C ASP A 413 34.77 5.65 -11.09
N LEU A 414 34.13 4.50 -11.30
CA LEU A 414 33.91 3.98 -12.65
C LEU A 414 32.95 4.88 -13.42
N ARG A 415 31.85 5.31 -12.79
CA ARG A 415 30.89 6.26 -13.38
C ARG A 415 31.57 7.53 -13.83
N ARG A 416 32.43 8.12 -12.98
CA ARG A 416 33.20 9.31 -13.32
C ARG A 416 34.13 9.07 -14.50
N ARG A 417 34.88 7.95 -14.50
CA ARG A 417 35.77 7.60 -15.62
C ARG A 417 35.03 7.43 -16.95
N VAL A 418 33.85 6.82 -16.92
CA VAL A 418 33.00 6.64 -18.11
C VAL A 418 32.45 7.99 -18.59
N THR A 419 32.04 8.86 -17.67
CA THR A 419 31.61 10.24 -17.95
C THR A 419 32.72 11.03 -18.66
N VAL A 420 33.94 11.01 -18.10
CA VAL A 420 35.11 11.66 -18.68
C VAL A 420 35.41 11.11 -20.08
N ALA A 421 35.38 9.79 -20.25
CA ALA A 421 35.62 9.17 -21.55
C ALA A 421 34.60 9.61 -22.63
N LEU A 422 33.32 9.76 -22.26
CA LEU A 422 32.27 10.20 -23.18
C LEU A 422 32.32 11.70 -23.50
N THR A 423 32.86 12.53 -22.61
CA THR A 423 32.81 13.99 -22.72
C THR A 423 34.12 14.62 -23.23
N GLU A 424 35.29 14.08 -22.86
CA GLU A 424 36.58 14.65 -23.28
C GLU A 424 36.82 14.49 -24.78
N ALA A 425 36.55 13.31 -25.34
CA ALA A 425 36.83 13.01 -26.74
C ALA A 425 35.85 13.77 -27.68
N PRO A 426 36.34 14.69 -28.54
CA PRO A 426 35.46 15.52 -29.38
C PRO A 426 34.54 14.72 -30.31
N HIS A 427 35.02 13.59 -30.84
CA HIS A 427 34.23 12.74 -31.72
C HIS A 427 33.08 12.02 -30.98
N LEU A 428 33.30 11.59 -29.72
CA LEU A 428 32.26 10.96 -28.90
C LEU A 428 31.22 11.97 -28.45
N ARG A 429 31.65 13.15 -28.03
CA ARG A 429 30.76 14.26 -27.68
C ARG A 429 29.90 14.70 -28.86
N ASN A 430 30.46 14.78 -30.07
CA ASN A 430 29.69 15.07 -31.28
C ASN A 430 28.67 13.96 -31.59
N ARG A 431 29.03 12.69 -31.40
CA ARG A 431 28.08 11.57 -31.58
C ARG A 431 26.96 11.61 -30.54
N LEU A 432 27.30 11.87 -29.28
CA LEU A 432 26.33 12.02 -28.20
C LEU A 432 25.36 13.18 -28.50
N ALA A 433 25.88 14.33 -28.95
CA ALA A 433 25.07 15.47 -29.38
C ALA A 433 24.08 15.10 -30.51
N SER A 434 24.54 14.33 -31.50
CA SER A 434 23.68 13.82 -32.59
C SER A 434 22.61 12.86 -32.07
N THR A 435 22.95 11.91 -31.18
CA THR A 435 21.99 10.98 -30.57
C THR A 435 20.93 11.74 -29.78
N VAL A 436 21.34 12.68 -28.92
CA VAL A 436 20.44 13.50 -28.10
C VAL A 436 19.50 14.34 -28.96
N THR A 437 20.03 14.96 -30.03
CA THR A 437 19.22 15.77 -30.96
C THR A 437 18.19 14.92 -31.69
N ALA A 438 18.61 13.76 -32.21
CA ALA A 438 17.70 12.84 -32.88
C ALA A 438 16.61 12.31 -31.94
N ALA A 439 16.97 11.93 -30.70
CA ALA A 439 15.99 11.50 -29.69
C ALA A 439 14.98 12.60 -29.36
N ARG A 440 15.45 13.85 -29.25
CA ARG A 440 14.57 15.02 -29.04
C ARG A 440 13.61 15.23 -30.21
N ASP A 441 14.10 15.16 -31.44
CA ASP A 441 13.27 15.35 -32.63
C ASP A 441 12.21 14.26 -32.76
N ARG A 442 12.55 13.00 -32.48
CA ARG A 442 11.58 11.89 -32.49
C ARG A 442 10.53 12.02 -31.38
N LEU A 443 10.93 12.40 -30.17
CA LEU A 443 10.00 12.71 -29.07
C LEU A 443 9.03 13.84 -29.45
N LEU A 444 9.54 14.95 -29.96
CA LEU A 444 8.70 16.08 -30.39
C LEU A 444 7.76 15.71 -31.54
N ARG A 445 8.22 14.86 -32.47
CA ARG A 445 7.37 14.35 -33.55
C ARG A 445 6.23 13.50 -33.00
N ALA A 446 6.51 12.61 -32.05
CA ALA A 446 5.48 11.82 -31.37
C ALA A 446 4.46 12.72 -30.66
N LEU A 447 4.90 13.74 -29.92
CA LEU A 447 4.01 14.70 -29.23
C LEU A 447 3.15 15.52 -30.20
N ARG A 448 3.68 15.91 -31.37
CA ARG A 448 2.88 16.57 -32.41
C ARG A 448 1.87 15.63 -33.04
N LYS A 449 2.26 14.37 -33.31
CA LYS A 449 1.40 13.35 -33.90
C LYS A 449 0.19 13.04 -33.02
N THR A 450 0.34 13.10 -31.69
CA THR A 450 -0.76 12.88 -30.75
C THR A 450 -1.65 14.11 -30.52
N GLY A 451 -1.26 15.30 -30.99
CA GLY A 451 -1.98 16.55 -30.70
C GLY A 451 -1.63 17.17 -29.33
N ALA A 452 -0.67 16.61 -28.59
CA ALA A 452 -0.34 17.07 -27.24
C ALA A 452 0.25 18.49 -27.16
N LEU A 453 0.66 19.04 -28.31
CA LEU A 453 1.23 20.39 -28.44
C LEU A 453 0.27 21.41 -29.08
N GLU A 454 -1.00 21.06 -29.26
CA GLU A 454 -2.01 21.97 -29.85
C GLU A 454 -2.53 23.02 -28.87
N SER A 455 -2.42 22.76 -27.56
CA SER A 455 -2.81 23.65 -26.47
C SER A 455 -1.59 24.34 -25.86
N PRO A 456 -1.70 25.60 -25.37
CA PRO A 456 -0.62 26.29 -24.65
C PRO A 456 -0.24 25.62 -23.32
N VAL A 457 -1.11 24.74 -22.80
CA VAL A 457 -0.87 23.95 -21.60
C VAL A 457 -1.00 22.47 -21.95
N LEU A 458 -0.07 21.66 -21.44
CA LEU A 458 -0.07 20.20 -21.53
C LEU A 458 -0.24 19.64 -20.11
N PRO A 459 -1.49 19.38 -19.66
CA PRO A 459 -1.73 18.82 -18.34
C PRO A 459 -1.43 17.31 -18.34
N LEU A 460 -0.43 16.93 -17.55
CA LEU A 460 -0.07 15.54 -17.31
C LEU A 460 -0.83 14.98 -16.11
N VAL A 461 -1.21 13.71 -16.17
CA VAL A 461 -1.79 12.98 -15.03
C VAL A 461 -1.00 11.71 -14.80
N ASP A 462 -0.45 11.53 -13.61
CA ASP A 462 0.45 10.42 -13.26
C ASP A 462 0.27 10.07 -11.77
N LEU A 463 0.82 8.95 -11.29
CA LEU A 463 0.75 8.58 -9.88
C LEU A 463 1.65 9.46 -9.02
N GLY A 464 2.88 9.75 -9.48
CA GLY A 464 3.89 10.54 -8.76
C GLY A 464 5.35 10.15 -9.09
N TRP A 465 6.35 10.53 -8.31
CA TRP A 465 6.28 11.37 -7.10
C TRP A 465 7.11 12.65 -7.22
N GLY A 466 8.25 12.59 -7.92
CA GLY A 466 9.16 13.73 -8.07
C GLY A 466 8.93 14.57 -9.33
N GLY A 467 7.88 14.27 -10.12
CA GLY A 467 7.55 14.96 -11.37
C GLY A 467 8.69 14.95 -12.41
N THR A 468 9.50 13.89 -12.47
CA THR A 468 10.70 13.84 -13.32
C THR A 468 10.37 14.00 -14.81
N ILE A 469 9.35 13.28 -15.29
CA ILE A 469 8.91 13.36 -16.69
C ILE A 469 8.44 14.78 -17.01
N GLN A 470 7.58 15.36 -16.17
CA GLN A 470 7.13 16.75 -16.35
C GLN A 470 8.31 17.73 -16.39
N TYR A 471 9.26 17.61 -15.45
CA TYR A 471 10.42 18.50 -15.37
C TYR A 471 11.27 18.41 -16.64
N GLN A 472 11.54 17.19 -17.09
CA GLN A 472 12.33 16.96 -18.30
C GLN A 472 11.59 17.43 -19.54
N LEU A 473 10.29 17.18 -19.65
CA LEU A 473 9.47 17.65 -20.76
C LEU A 473 9.48 19.17 -20.85
N THR A 474 9.32 19.89 -19.73
CA THR A 474 9.45 21.35 -19.69
C THR A 474 10.78 21.81 -20.29
N ARG A 475 11.90 21.17 -19.91
CA ARG A 475 13.23 21.49 -20.48
C ARG A 475 13.34 21.18 -21.98
N VAL A 476 12.75 20.08 -22.45
CA VAL A 476 12.71 19.77 -23.89
C VAL A 476 11.98 20.87 -24.66
N LEU A 477 10.81 21.29 -24.17
CA LEU A 477 9.98 22.32 -24.80
C LEU A 477 10.70 23.68 -24.82
N GLU A 478 11.31 24.08 -23.69
CA GLU A 478 12.13 25.30 -23.58
C GLU A 478 13.29 25.30 -24.58
N ARG A 479 14.10 24.23 -24.61
CA ARG A 479 15.26 24.11 -25.52
C ARG A 479 14.85 24.14 -26.99
N SER A 480 13.65 23.66 -27.28
CA SER A 480 13.10 23.60 -28.64
C SER A 480 12.28 24.84 -29.01
N ARG A 481 12.17 25.82 -28.10
CA ARG A 481 11.39 27.06 -28.26
C ARG A 481 9.92 26.80 -28.61
N ILE A 482 9.34 25.79 -27.98
CA ILE A 482 7.91 25.47 -28.10
C ILE A 482 7.17 26.14 -26.95
N ASP A 483 6.23 27.03 -27.26
CA ASP A 483 5.44 27.79 -26.29
C ASP A 483 4.28 26.96 -25.73
N VAL A 484 4.64 25.85 -25.07
CA VAL A 484 3.71 24.96 -24.37
C VAL A 484 4.23 24.74 -22.96
N ARG A 485 3.36 24.89 -21.95
CA ARG A 485 3.70 24.71 -20.53
C ARG A 485 3.16 23.38 -20.03
N ALA A 486 4.03 22.53 -19.50
CA ALA A 486 3.61 21.29 -18.85
C ALA A 486 3.11 21.57 -17.41
N SER A 487 1.90 21.13 -17.09
CA SER A 487 1.37 21.06 -15.72
C SER A 487 1.17 19.59 -15.31
N GLY A 488 1.01 19.31 -14.03
CA GLY A 488 0.88 17.94 -13.53
C GLY A 488 -0.15 17.78 -12.41
N PHE A 489 -0.95 16.72 -12.49
CA PHE A 489 -1.81 16.20 -11.43
C PHE A 489 -1.27 14.84 -10.98
N TYR A 490 -1.12 14.67 -9.67
CA TYR A 490 -0.49 13.49 -9.08
C TYR A 490 -1.30 12.96 -7.88
N ILE A 491 -1.22 11.66 -7.59
CA ILE A 491 -1.79 11.13 -6.34
C ILE A 491 -1.06 11.75 -5.16
N VAL A 492 0.29 11.70 -5.16
CA VAL A 492 1.10 12.55 -4.29
C VAL A 492 2.33 13.12 -5.00
N THR A 493 2.90 14.18 -4.45
CA THR A 493 4.25 14.63 -4.82
C THR A 493 5.17 14.68 -3.61
N ASP A 494 6.43 14.32 -3.81
CA ASP A 494 7.47 14.35 -2.76
C ASP A 494 8.34 15.60 -2.84
N GLN A 495 9.35 15.72 -1.96
CA GLN A 495 10.24 16.89 -1.91
C GLN A 495 11.01 17.13 -3.22
N ARG A 496 11.22 16.10 -4.06
CA ARG A 496 11.89 16.25 -5.36
C ARG A 496 11.06 17.08 -6.34
N SER A 497 9.75 17.21 -6.11
CA SER A 497 8.89 18.13 -6.88
C SER A 497 9.26 19.60 -6.70
N ALA A 498 10.00 19.98 -5.66
CA ALA A 498 10.41 21.37 -5.43
C ALA A 498 11.17 21.97 -6.63
N ARG A 499 11.91 21.16 -7.40
CA ARG A 499 12.60 21.60 -8.62
C ARG A 499 11.64 22.07 -9.72
N LEU A 500 10.44 21.50 -9.79
CA LEU A 500 9.38 21.96 -10.71
C LEU A 500 8.84 23.31 -10.24
N SER A 501 8.51 23.43 -8.95
CA SER A 501 7.98 24.67 -8.38
C SER A 501 8.96 25.84 -8.55
N LEU A 502 10.26 25.60 -8.41
CA LEU A 502 11.30 26.61 -8.64
C LEU A 502 11.37 27.12 -10.09
N THR A 503 10.89 26.33 -11.05
CA THR A 503 10.77 26.76 -12.46
C THR A 503 9.45 27.47 -12.76
N GLY A 504 8.58 27.65 -11.76
CA GLY A 504 7.21 28.14 -11.96
C GLY A 504 6.26 27.08 -12.54
N GLY A 505 6.70 25.82 -12.58
CA GLY A 505 5.90 24.68 -13.03
C GLY A 505 4.83 24.32 -11.99
N LYS A 506 3.64 23.96 -12.47
CA LYS A 506 2.50 23.57 -11.63
C LYS A 506 2.47 22.04 -11.47
N ALA A 507 2.57 21.55 -10.25
CA ALA A 507 2.44 20.13 -9.91
C ALA A 507 1.56 20.00 -8.66
N GLU A 508 0.33 19.51 -8.83
CA GLU A 508 -0.65 19.38 -7.74
C GLU A 508 -0.75 17.92 -7.28
N GLY A 509 -0.72 17.71 -5.96
CA GLY A 509 -0.91 16.39 -5.35
C GLY A 509 -2.29 16.25 -4.70
N PHE A 510 -2.95 15.10 -4.88
CA PHE A 510 -4.29 14.82 -4.35
C PHE A 510 -4.27 14.48 -2.84
N LEU A 511 -3.59 13.39 -2.45
CA LEU A 511 -3.48 12.98 -1.04
C LEU A 511 -2.36 13.70 -0.29
N GLY A 512 -1.42 14.30 -1.02
CA GLY A 512 -0.28 14.98 -0.44
C GLY A 512 0.58 15.70 -1.48
N GLN A 513 1.16 16.82 -1.09
CA GLN A 513 1.92 17.70 -1.97
C GLN A 513 3.28 18.05 -1.37
N SER A 514 4.33 17.97 -2.20
CA SER A 514 5.70 18.31 -1.86
C SER A 514 6.21 17.68 -0.54
N GLY A 515 5.80 16.44 -0.25
CA GLY A 515 6.18 15.72 0.96
C GLY A 515 5.23 15.85 2.15
N HIS A 516 4.07 16.52 2.00
CA HIS A 516 3.13 16.76 3.09
C HIS A 516 1.70 16.28 2.76
N PRO A 517 1.02 15.55 3.67
CA PRO A 517 1.51 15.05 4.96
C PRO A 517 2.61 13.98 4.80
N SER A 518 3.65 14.03 5.65
CA SER A 518 4.83 13.16 5.50
C SER A 518 4.50 11.68 5.66
N GLU A 519 3.61 11.33 6.58
CA GLU A 519 3.22 9.94 6.86
C GLU A 519 2.64 9.25 5.62
N VAL A 520 1.80 9.98 4.88
CA VAL A 520 1.15 9.52 3.64
C VAL A 520 2.16 9.48 2.51
N VAL A 521 2.85 10.61 2.25
CA VAL A 521 3.78 10.69 1.11
C VAL A 521 4.94 9.70 1.26
N GLN A 522 5.48 9.51 2.46
CA GLN A 522 6.54 8.53 2.71
C GLN A 522 6.07 7.09 2.49
N ALA A 523 4.85 6.73 2.89
CA ALA A 523 4.34 5.39 2.67
C ALA A 523 4.23 5.05 1.17
N LEU A 524 3.61 5.95 0.38
CA LEU A 524 3.44 5.75 -1.06
C LEU A 524 4.79 5.79 -1.81
N THR A 525 5.68 6.71 -1.45
CA THR A 525 7.00 6.83 -2.09
C THR A 525 7.98 5.74 -1.67
N ARG A 526 7.76 5.07 -0.52
CA ARG A 526 8.60 3.95 -0.05
C ARG A 526 8.33 2.66 -0.81
N SER A 527 7.08 2.40 -1.19
CA SER A 527 6.66 1.15 -1.83
C SER A 527 5.79 1.40 -3.08
N PRO A 528 6.26 2.19 -4.06
CA PRO A 528 5.44 2.53 -5.24
C PRO A 528 5.22 1.35 -6.19
N GLU A 529 6.08 0.34 -6.17
CA GLU A 529 6.15 -0.69 -7.20
C GLU A 529 4.90 -1.55 -7.26
N VAL A 530 4.21 -1.78 -6.14
CA VAL A 530 2.92 -2.49 -6.14
C VAL A 530 1.84 -1.64 -6.80
N ILE A 531 1.77 -0.34 -6.48
CA ILE A 531 0.77 0.58 -7.03
C ILE A 531 0.97 0.72 -8.53
N GLU A 532 2.21 1.01 -8.94
CA GLU A 532 2.61 1.14 -10.35
C GLU A 532 2.30 -0.14 -11.12
N GLN A 533 2.60 -1.34 -10.59
CA GLN A 533 2.30 -2.58 -11.29
C GLN A 533 0.82 -2.91 -11.38
N CYS A 534 0.02 -2.62 -10.35
CA CYS A 534 -1.43 -2.79 -10.41
C CYS A 534 -2.08 -1.88 -11.46
N VAL A 535 -1.53 -0.68 -11.70
CA VAL A 535 -2.10 0.30 -12.63
C VAL A 535 -1.48 0.23 -14.03
N SER A 536 -0.23 -0.21 -14.14
CA SER A 536 0.50 -0.35 -15.40
C SER A 536 -0.23 -1.25 -16.41
N ALA A 537 -0.30 -0.83 -17.66
CA ALA A 537 -0.66 -1.66 -18.81
C ALA A 537 0.29 -2.87 -18.95
N LEU A 538 -0.19 -3.92 -19.63
CA LEU A 538 0.59 -5.14 -19.91
C LEU A 538 1.47 -4.99 -21.16
N CYS A 539 2.19 -3.87 -21.26
CA CYS A 539 3.10 -3.59 -22.36
C CYS A 539 4.53 -3.33 -21.85
N GLY A 540 5.49 -3.38 -22.77
CA GLY A 540 6.88 -3.06 -22.47
C GLY A 540 7.10 -1.57 -22.21
N SER A 541 8.20 -1.24 -21.53
CA SER A 541 8.62 0.15 -21.30
C SER A 541 9.03 0.83 -22.61
N LEU A 542 8.68 2.11 -22.76
CA LEU A 542 9.09 2.93 -23.91
C LEU A 542 10.60 3.23 -23.84
N VAL A 543 11.34 2.72 -24.82
CA VAL A 543 12.80 2.88 -24.92
C VAL A 543 13.22 3.97 -25.89
N ASP A 544 12.48 4.17 -26.98
CA ASP A 544 12.74 5.19 -28.00
C ASP A 544 11.47 5.41 -28.86
N PHE A 545 11.57 6.28 -29.85
CA PHE A 545 10.61 6.43 -30.93
C PHE A 545 11.28 6.10 -32.28
N THR A 546 10.48 5.72 -33.28
CA THR A 546 10.92 5.65 -34.69
C THR A 546 11.04 7.05 -35.30
N ASP A 547 11.63 7.17 -36.49
CA ASP A 547 11.70 8.44 -37.22
C ASP A 547 10.31 8.98 -37.62
N ASP A 548 9.29 8.12 -37.65
CA ASP A 548 7.88 8.49 -37.87
C ASP A 548 7.14 8.85 -36.57
N GLY A 549 7.82 8.78 -35.42
CA GLY A 549 7.26 9.09 -34.11
C GLY A 549 6.44 7.96 -33.48
N ASP A 550 6.61 6.72 -33.94
CA ASP A 550 5.95 5.55 -33.34
C ASP A 550 6.76 5.01 -32.15
N PRO A 551 6.10 4.52 -31.08
CA PRO A 551 6.79 4.06 -29.88
C PRO A 551 7.58 2.77 -30.15
N VAL A 552 8.80 2.71 -29.63
CA VAL A 552 9.62 1.49 -29.57
C VAL A 552 9.63 1.00 -28.12
N LEU A 553 9.20 -0.25 -27.92
CA LEU A 553 9.01 -0.83 -26.59
C LEU A 553 10.04 -1.92 -26.30
N ALA A 554 10.43 -2.03 -25.03
CA ALA A 554 11.19 -3.16 -24.53
C ALA A 554 10.35 -4.45 -24.50
N PRO A 555 10.95 -5.65 -24.47
CA PRO A 555 10.23 -6.89 -24.20
C PRO A 555 9.65 -6.90 -22.78
N THR A 556 8.52 -7.58 -22.58
CA THR A 556 7.91 -7.84 -21.27
C THR A 556 8.44 -9.15 -20.68
N ASN A 557 8.85 -9.18 -19.40
CA ASN A 557 9.33 -10.41 -18.75
C ASN A 557 8.41 -10.98 -17.66
N ASN A 558 7.16 -10.52 -17.57
CA ASN A 558 6.22 -11.01 -16.57
C ASN A 558 5.74 -12.44 -16.85
N SER A 559 5.40 -13.16 -15.78
CA SER A 559 4.76 -14.47 -15.91
C SER A 559 3.25 -14.32 -16.23
N PRO A 560 2.64 -15.28 -16.94
CA PRO A 560 1.20 -15.28 -17.18
C PRO A 560 0.35 -15.21 -15.90
N ALA A 561 0.85 -15.77 -14.79
CA ALA A 561 0.18 -15.71 -13.50
C ALA A 561 0.16 -14.27 -12.94
N GLN A 562 1.31 -13.58 -12.94
CA GLN A 562 1.40 -12.18 -12.51
C GLN A 562 0.56 -11.26 -13.40
N ASP A 563 0.51 -11.50 -14.71
CA ASP A 563 -0.33 -10.73 -15.63
C ASP A 563 -1.83 -10.95 -15.42
N LEU A 564 -2.25 -12.14 -14.96
CA LEU A 564 -3.62 -12.40 -14.54
C LEU A 564 -3.94 -11.63 -13.25
N GLU A 565 -3.06 -11.72 -12.24
CA GLU A 565 -3.24 -11.03 -10.96
C GLU A 565 -3.30 -9.50 -11.13
N ARG A 566 -2.44 -8.93 -11.99
CA ARG A 566 -2.48 -7.50 -12.34
C ARG A 566 -3.80 -7.12 -13.00
N ARG A 567 -4.27 -7.89 -13.99
CA ARG A 567 -5.59 -7.66 -14.62
C ARG A 567 -6.72 -7.73 -13.61
N SER A 568 -6.70 -8.73 -12.75
CA SER A 568 -7.71 -8.88 -11.69
C SER A 568 -7.72 -7.67 -10.75
N ALA A 569 -6.55 -7.12 -10.37
CA ALA A 569 -6.50 -5.87 -9.61
C ALA A 569 -7.11 -4.68 -10.37
N GLN A 570 -6.87 -4.57 -11.69
CA GLN A 570 -7.45 -3.52 -12.54
C GLN A 570 -8.97 -3.63 -12.66
N GLU A 571 -9.47 -4.85 -12.85
CA GLU A 571 -10.90 -5.16 -12.85
C GLU A 571 -11.55 -4.80 -11.51
N GLY A 572 -10.88 -5.09 -10.38
CA GLY A 572 -11.34 -4.66 -9.06
C GLY A 572 -11.41 -3.14 -8.91
N ILE A 573 -10.40 -2.41 -9.39
CA ILE A 573 -10.39 -0.93 -9.40
C ILE A 573 -11.62 -0.39 -10.17
N LEU A 574 -11.89 -0.93 -11.35
CA LEU A 574 -13.02 -0.54 -12.19
C LEU A 574 -14.36 -0.93 -11.58
N ALA A 575 -14.46 -2.09 -10.92
CA ALA A 575 -15.67 -2.55 -10.23
C ALA A 575 -16.06 -1.61 -9.08
N PHE A 576 -15.08 -1.13 -8.31
CA PHE A 576 -15.34 -0.10 -7.30
C PHE A 576 -15.85 1.19 -7.95
N GLN A 577 -15.18 1.69 -9.01
CA GLN A 577 -15.61 2.93 -9.67
C GLN A 577 -17.02 2.81 -10.24
N LYS A 578 -17.36 1.66 -10.85
CA LYS A 578 -18.71 1.35 -11.33
C LYS A 578 -19.73 1.44 -10.20
N THR A 579 -19.46 0.78 -9.07
CA THR A 579 -20.32 0.80 -7.87
C THR A 579 -20.48 2.24 -7.35
N TRP A 580 -19.39 2.99 -7.25
CA TRP A 580 -19.40 4.39 -6.84
C TRP A 580 -20.28 5.25 -7.76
N ASN A 581 -20.09 5.14 -9.08
CA ASN A 581 -20.86 5.90 -10.07
C ASN A 581 -22.35 5.55 -10.03
N GLN A 582 -22.71 4.27 -9.80
CA GLN A 582 -24.10 3.85 -9.66
C GLN A 582 -24.80 4.53 -8.47
N TYR A 583 -24.18 4.48 -7.29
CA TYR A 583 -24.80 5.04 -6.07
C TYR A 583 -24.80 6.57 -6.04
N THR A 584 -23.75 7.21 -6.55
CA THR A 584 -23.68 8.68 -6.60
C THR A 584 -24.59 9.30 -7.66
N SER A 585 -25.17 8.49 -8.55
CA SER A 585 -26.15 8.92 -9.56
C SER A 585 -27.60 8.81 -9.09
N ILE A 586 -27.85 8.34 -7.87
CA ILE A 586 -29.21 8.27 -7.32
C ILE A 586 -29.73 9.70 -7.15
N ASP A 587 -30.82 10.02 -7.85
CA ASP A 587 -31.53 11.29 -7.73
C ASP A 587 -32.25 11.35 -6.38
N ASP A 588 -31.58 11.95 -5.40
CA ASP A 588 -32.11 12.21 -4.08
C ASP A 588 -32.05 13.70 -3.76
N ALA A 589 -32.81 14.15 -2.78
CA ALA A 589 -32.92 15.57 -2.42
C ALA A 589 -31.60 16.19 -1.93
N GLN A 590 -30.57 15.38 -1.67
CA GLN A 590 -29.26 15.81 -1.17
C GLN A 590 -28.15 15.32 -2.11
N PRO A 591 -27.27 16.21 -2.60
CA PRO A 591 -26.17 15.80 -3.46
C PRO A 591 -25.15 14.95 -2.70
N TRP A 592 -24.64 13.91 -3.35
CA TRP A 592 -23.55 13.11 -2.80
C TRP A 592 -22.27 13.95 -2.66
N PRO A 593 -21.56 13.91 -1.52
CA PRO A 593 -20.34 14.69 -1.34
C PRO A 593 -19.23 14.17 -2.24
N ALA A 594 -18.46 15.10 -2.82
CA ALA A 594 -17.23 14.73 -3.51
C ALA A 594 -16.23 14.09 -2.52
N LEU A 595 -15.51 13.05 -2.95
CA LEU A 595 -14.58 12.32 -2.07
C LEU A 595 -13.46 13.20 -1.51
N ASP A 596 -13.06 14.24 -2.22
CA ASP A 596 -12.04 15.19 -1.78
C ASP A 596 -12.55 16.22 -0.74
N ALA A 597 -13.88 16.32 -0.55
CA ALA A 597 -14.49 17.24 0.42
C ALA A 597 -14.53 16.68 1.85
N GLY A 598 -14.44 15.36 2.03
CA GLY A 598 -14.51 14.73 3.36
C GLY A 598 -13.86 13.34 3.47
N GLY A 599 -13.52 12.69 2.35
CA GLY A 599 -12.97 11.33 2.32
C GLY A 599 -11.45 11.25 2.31
N THR A 600 -10.72 12.35 2.02
CA THR A 600 -9.26 12.32 1.81
C THR A 600 -8.48 11.70 2.97
N ALA A 601 -8.87 11.97 4.22
CA ALA A 601 -8.21 11.38 5.40
C ALA A 601 -8.39 9.85 5.45
N ARG A 602 -9.61 9.35 5.17
CA ARG A 602 -9.90 7.91 5.09
C ARG A 602 -9.17 7.27 3.90
N LEU A 603 -9.18 7.90 2.73
CA LEU A 603 -8.47 7.42 1.53
C LEU A 603 -6.95 7.31 1.77
N ALA A 604 -6.37 8.32 2.43
CA ALA A 604 -4.96 8.29 2.83
C ALA A 604 -4.67 7.16 3.83
N ALA A 605 -5.56 6.90 4.78
CA ALA A 605 -5.43 5.79 5.72
C ALA A 605 -5.52 4.42 5.01
N ILE A 606 -6.47 4.24 4.09
CA ILE A 606 -6.61 3.01 3.27
C ILE A 606 -5.28 2.68 2.57
N MET A 607 -4.69 3.64 1.86
CA MET A 607 -3.41 3.43 1.16
C MET A 607 -2.25 3.18 2.12
N THR A 608 -2.14 4.01 3.16
CA THR A 608 -1.00 3.98 4.08
C THR A 608 -0.98 2.68 4.88
N ALA A 609 -2.15 2.24 5.37
CA ALA A 609 -2.31 1.02 6.13
C ALA A 609 -2.00 -0.22 5.28
N ALA A 610 -2.47 -0.25 4.02
CA ALA A 610 -2.15 -1.33 3.09
C ALA A 610 -0.63 -1.45 2.87
N LEU A 611 0.07 -0.34 2.61
CA LEU A 611 1.51 -0.36 2.35
C LEU A 611 2.35 -0.67 3.59
N ARG A 612 1.92 -0.26 4.79
CA ARG A 612 2.68 -0.47 6.03
C ARG A 612 2.44 -1.83 6.68
N ALA A 613 1.20 -2.32 6.65
CA ALA A 613 0.79 -3.52 7.36
C ALA A 613 -0.06 -4.45 6.47
N PRO A 614 0.46 -4.92 5.32
CA PRO A 614 -0.29 -5.78 4.41
C PRO A 614 -0.76 -7.07 5.10
N THR A 615 -1.88 -7.62 4.63
CA THR A 615 -2.41 -8.89 5.13
C THR A 615 -1.54 -10.06 4.68
N SER A 616 -1.64 -11.20 5.36
CA SER A 616 -0.92 -12.43 4.98
C SER A 616 -1.32 -12.94 3.58
N ALA A 617 -2.58 -12.69 3.17
CA ALA A 617 -3.05 -12.99 1.83
C ALA A 617 -2.38 -12.09 0.77
N GLU A 618 -2.34 -10.77 1.01
CA GLU A 618 -1.65 -9.81 0.14
C GLU A 618 -0.16 -10.16 0.00
N ALA A 619 0.52 -10.51 1.09
CA ALA A 619 1.94 -10.89 1.05
C ALA A 619 2.24 -12.15 0.23
N THR A 620 1.32 -13.12 0.24
CA THR A 620 1.47 -14.36 -0.53
C THR A 620 1.41 -14.09 -2.04
N VAL A 621 0.59 -13.13 -2.47
CA VAL A 621 0.45 -12.74 -3.88
C VAL A 621 1.57 -11.78 -4.29
N PHE A 622 1.59 -10.59 -3.69
CA PHE A 622 2.45 -9.50 -4.13
C PHE A 622 3.93 -9.72 -3.80
N GLY A 623 4.26 -10.52 -2.78
CA GLY A 623 5.65 -10.86 -2.45
C GLY A 623 6.35 -11.65 -3.56
N ASN A 624 5.59 -12.38 -4.38
CA ASN A 624 6.09 -13.20 -5.48
C ASN A 624 6.21 -12.45 -6.81
N TRP A 625 5.70 -11.22 -6.89
CA TRP A 625 5.76 -10.41 -8.10
C TRP A 625 7.19 -10.03 -8.45
N HIS A 626 7.48 -10.05 -9.75
CA HIS A 626 8.74 -9.57 -10.29
C HIS A 626 8.60 -8.11 -10.72
N HIS A 627 9.60 -7.30 -10.39
CA HIS A 627 9.73 -5.90 -10.74
C HIS A 627 10.94 -5.71 -11.66
N GLU A 628 10.74 -4.92 -12.73
CA GLU A 628 11.76 -4.53 -13.71
C GLU A 628 12.19 -3.08 -13.46
N ASP A 629 13.50 -2.82 -13.38
CA ASP A 629 14.02 -1.46 -13.27
C ASP A 629 14.02 -0.76 -14.64
N ASN A 630 13.05 0.14 -14.85
CA ASN A 630 12.72 0.76 -16.14
C ASN A 630 13.68 1.89 -16.59
N PHE A 631 14.97 1.78 -16.28
CA PHE A 631 15.97 2.80 -16.64
C PHE A 631 17.20 2.21 -17.36
N GLY A 632 16.94 1.35 -18.36
CA GLY A 632 17.95 0.71 -19.22
C GLY A 632 18.62 -0.53 -18.64
N SER A 633 18.25 -0.92 -17.41
CA SER A 633 18.73 -2.14 -16.75
C SER A 633 17.86 -3.33 -17.15
N SER A 634 18.46 -4.52 -17.26
CA SER A 634 17.75 -5.78 -17.50
C SER A 634 17.52 -6.57 -16.19
N VAL A 635 17.66 -5.92 -15.03
CA VAL A 635 17.56 -6.56 -13.73
C VAL A 635 16.08 -6.77 -13.36
N ILE A 636 15.72 -8.03 -13.15
CA ILE A 636 14.42 -8.45 -12.64
C ILE A 636 14.61 -8.86 -11.18
N THR A 637 13.85 -8.24 -10.27
CA THR A 637 13.93 -8.51 -8.82
C THR A 637 12.54 -8.80 -8.28
N ARG A 638 12.41 -9.68 -7.28
CA ARG A 638 11.11 -9.87 -6.61
C ARG A 638 10.78 -8.67 -5.72
N ILE A 639 9.49 -8.36 -5.58
CA ILE A 639 9.01 -7.35 -4.62
C ILE A 639 9.53 -7.65 -3.21
N LEU A 640 9.49 -8.93 -2.84
CA LEU A 640 10.11 -9.45 -1.63
C LEU A 640 11.26 -10.40 -1.96
N PRO A 641 12.53 -10.01 -1.71
CA PRO A 641 13.66 -10.90 -1.92
C PRO A 641 13.59 -12.14 -1.03
N ALA A 642 13.83 -13.31 -1.63
CA ALA A 642 13.69 -14.60 -0.95
C ALA A 642 14.70 -14.79 0.19
N ASP A 643 15.83 -14.08 0.18
CA ASP A 643 16.86 -14.18 1.21
C ASP A 643 16.47 -13.49 2.52
N LEU A 644 15.53 -12.54 2.49
CA LEU A 644 15.00 -11.92 3.70
C LEU A 644 14.01 -12.79 4.46
N SER A 645 13.46 -13.84 3.84
CA SER A 645 12.49 -14.72 4.49
C SER A 645 13.06 -15.37 5.76
N ALA A 646 14.33 -15.78 5.74
CA ALA A 646 15.00 -16.36 6.91
C ALA A 646 15.34 -15.33 7.99
N ALA A 647 15.34 -14.04 7.64
CA ALA A 647 15.66 -12.94 8.55
C ALA A 647 14.46 -12.44 9.35
N VAL A 648 13.22 -12.69 8.90
CA VAL A 648 11.99 -12.20 9.53
C VAL A 648 11.94 -12.46 11.05
N PRO A 649 12.27 -13.67 11.57
CA PRO A 649 12.23 -13.93 13.02
C PRO A 649 13.22 -13.12 13.85
N TYR A 650 14.18 -12.44 13.21
CA TYR A 650 15.25 -11.65 13.81
C TYR A 650 15.01 -10.13 13.70
N MET A 651 13.99 -9.71 12.95
CA MET A 651 13.72 -8.31 12.68
C MET A 651 12.84 -7.67 13.76
N SER A 652 13.04 -6.37 13.96
CA SER A 652 12.14 -5.46 14.67
C SER A 652 11.47 -4.50 13.68
N PRO A 653 10.41 -3.76 14.08
CA PRO A 653 9.77 -2.77 13.19
C PRO A 653 10.77 -1.78 12.57
N GLY A 654 11.72 -1.27 13.36
CA GLY A 654 12.72 -0.31 12.87
C GLY A 654 13.71 -0.92 11.87
N ASP A 655 13.91 -2.24 11.86
CA ASP A 655 14.79 -2.88 10.87
C ASP A 655 14.17 -2.87 9.48
N LEU A 656 12.84 -2.92 9.39
CA LEU A 656 12.10 -2.81 8.12
C LEU A 656 12.17 -1.40 7.54
N ASP A 657 12.07 -0.37 8.39
CA ASP A 657 12.20 1.03 7.99
C ASP A 657 13.60 1.33 7.46
N ASP A 658 14.61 0.70 8.04
CA ASP A 658 16.00 0.87 7.63
C ASP A 658 16.36 0.06 6.35
N LEU A 659 15.50 -0.83 5.85
CA LEU A 659 15.74 -1.51 4.57
C LEU A 659 15.68 -0.47 3.44
N HIS A 660 16.70 -0.41 2.59
CA HIS A 660 16.64 0.42 1.40
C HIS A 660 15.55 -0.08 0.45
N MET A 661 15.02 0.82 -0.40
CA MET A 661 14.01 0.48 -1.41
C MET A 661 14.40 -0.73 -2.28
N ARG A 662 15.70 -0.89 -2.55
CA ARG A 662 16.24 -2.00 -3.34
C ARG A 662 16.49 -3.28 -2.53
N ASP A 663 16.46 -3.21 -1.21
CA ASP A 663 16.55 -4.38 -0.31
C ASP A 663 15.21 -5.11 -0.21
N ALA A 664 14.12 -4.34 -0.27
CA ALA A 664 12.74 -4.81 -0.36
C ALA A 664 11.88 -3.64 -0.86
N PHE A 665 11.18 -3.86 -1.97
CA PHE A 665 10.30 -2.85 -2.57
C PHE A 665 9.06 -2.62 -1.70
N TRP A 666 8.60 -3.67 -1.00
CA TRP A 666 7.50 -3.56 -0.04
C TRP A 666 7.82 -4.27 1.29
N PRO A 667 8.58 -3.61 2.19
CA PRO A 667 9.05 -4.22 3.45
C PRO A 667 7.93 -4.73 4.35
N GLY A 668 6.75 -4.10 4.34
CA GLY A 668 5.60 -4.53 5.13
C GLY A 668 5.19 -5.99 4.88
N LEU A 669 5.46 -6.53 3.68
CA LEU A 669 5.17 -7.95 3.37
C LEU A 669 6.02 -8.92 4.20
N LEU A 670 7.20 -8.52 4.69
CA LEU A 670 8.03 -9.36 5.58
C LEU A 670 7.31 -9.66 6.88
N ALA A 671 6.59 -8.68 7.41
CA ALA A 671 5.86 -8.82 8.66
C ALA A 671 4.59 -9.65 8.51
N ALA A 672 3.98 -9.69 7.33
CA ALA A 672 2.76 -10.43 7.10
C ALA A 672 2.89 -11.95 7.33
N GLY A 673 4.12 -12.48 7.27
CA GLY A 673 4.44 -13.88 7.60
C GLY A 673 4.75 -14.15 9.07
N ASP A 674 4.88 -13.11 9.92
CA ASP A 674 5.22 -13.22 11.34
C ASP A 674 4.19 -12.41 12.19
N PRO A 675 3.27 -13.09 12.91
CA PRO A 675 2.21 -12.43 13.65
C PRO A 675 2.69 -11.40 14.68
N GLN A 676 3.84 -11.64 15.33
CA GLN A 676 4.39 -10.78 16.37
C GLN A 676 5.00 -9.51 15.79
N LEU A 677 5.79 -9.62 14.72
CA LEU A 677 6.36 -8.47 14.00
C LEU A 677 5.23 -7.63 13.39
N ARG A 678 4.20 -8.27 12.82
CA ARG A 678 2.99 -7.59 12.34
C ARG A 678 2.31 -6.82 13.46
N ALA A 679 2.05 -7.46 14.61
CA ALA A 679 1.43 -6.80 15.76
C ALA A 679 2.26 -5.61 16.26
N ALA A 680 3.59 -5.73 16.29
CA ALA A 680 4.49 -4.65 16.67
C ALA A 680 4.41 -3.46 15.70
N ILE A 681 4.41 -3.72 14.39
CA ILE A 681 4.25 -2.67 13.36
C ILE A 681 2.89 -1.99 13.47
N THR A 682 1.82 -2.77 13.62
CA THR A 682 0.47 -2.23 13.78
C THR A 682 0.38 -1.35 15.02
N ALA A 683 0.99 -1.76 16.14
CA ALA A 683 1.01 -0.96 17.37
C ALA A 683 1.78 0.36 17.23
N VAL A 684 2.89 0.36 16.49
CA VAL A 684 3.64 1.58 16.17
C VAL A 684 2.83 2.48 15.23
N HIS A 685 2.23 1.91 14.20
CA HIS A 685 1.47 2.66 13.19
C HIS A 685 0.21 3.31 13.77
N THR A 686 -0.53 2.57 14.61
CA THR A 686 -1.71 3.09 15.32
C THR A 686 -1.34 4.00 16.49
N ARG A 687 -0.04 4.26 16.71
CA ARG A 687 0.50 5.05 17.83
C ARG A 687 0.08 4.52 19.21
N ALA A 688 -0.27 3.24 19.28
CA ALA A 688 -0.53 2.55 20.54
C ALA A 688 0.75 2.41 21.37
N VAL A 689 1.91 2.37 20.70
CA VAL A 689 3.23 2.25 21.32
C VAL A 689 4.23 3.18 20.63
N ASP A 690 5.12 3.79 21.43
CA ASP A 690 6.22 4.60 20.90
C ASP A 690 7.26 3.70 20.18
N PRO A 691 7.69 4.02 18.95
CA PRO A 691 8.68 3.20 18.23
C PRO A 691 9.99 3.00 19.00
N GLY A 692 10.36 3.95 19.87
CA GLY A 692 11.55 3.89 20.72
C GLY A 692 11.54 2.74 21.72
N ILE A 693 10.40 2.10 21.99
CA ILE A 693 10.36 0.88 22.83
C ILE A 693 11.17 -0.28 22.23
N PHE A 694 11.36 -0.28 20.91
CA PHE A 694 12.12 -1.29 20.17
C PHE A 694 13.60 -0.92 20.04
N GLU A 695 14.03 0.19 20.66
CA GLU A 695 15.42 0.63 20.71
C GLU A 695 16.06 0.26 22.06
N MET A 696 17.32 -0.20 22.03
CA MET A 696 18.02 -0.69 23.23
C MET A 696 18.51 0.39 24.19
N SER A 697 18.88 1.58 23.67
CA SER A 697 19.50 2.67 24.44
C SER A 697 19.52 3.97 23.62
N HIS A 698 19.87 5.09 24.27
CA HIS A 698 20.06 6.38 23.59
C HIS A 698 21.25 6.39 22.60
N GLU A 699 22.29 5.58 22.85
CA GLU A 699 23.41 5.34 21.93
C GLU A 699 23.37 3.88 21.45
N ALA A 700 22.59 3.64 20.39
CA ALA A 700 22.40 2.29 19.89
C ALA A 700 23.70 1.72 19.27
N PRO A 701 24.11 0.50 19.64
CA PRO A 701 25.31 -0.13 19.07
C PRO A 701 25.15 -0.34 17.55
N GLU A 702 26.27 -0.26 16.83
CA GLU A 702 26.31 -0.39 15.38
C GLU A 702 27.17 -1.59 14.98
N THR A 703 26.58 -2.54 14.26
CA THR A 703 27.37 -3.53 13.53
C THR A 703 28.18 -2.82 12.44
N ARG A 704 29.49 -3.04 12.38
CA ARG A 704 30.39 -2.37 11.42
C ARG A 704 31.07 -3.35 10.50
N LEU A 705 31.11 -3.00 9.21
CA LEU A 705 31.85 -3.71 8.19
C LEU A 705 33.11 -2.94 7.80
N ARG A 706 34.24 -3.64 7.70
CA ARG A 706 35.45 -3.15 7.03
C ARG A 706 35.91 -4.19 6.00
N PHE A 707 36.54 -3.78 4.92
CA PHE A 707 37.04 -4.71 3.90
C PHE A 707 38.49 -4.42 3.56
N ARG A 708 39.23 -5.46 3.17
CA ARG A 708 40.65 -5.38 2.81
C ARG A 708 40.85 -5.66 1.33
N THR A 709 41.60 -4.83 0.62
CA THR A 709 41.89 -4.97 -0.81
C THR A 709 43.33 -5.44 -1.07
N ALA A 710 43.71 -5.58 -2.35
CA ALA A 710 45.04 -6.04 -2.76
C ALA A 710 46.21 -5.13 -2.32
N ASP A 711 45.93 -3.89 -1.91
CA ASP A 711 46.89 -2.97 -1.29
C ASP A 711 47.18 -3.27 0.20
N ASP A 712 46.57 -4.33 0.75
CA ASP A 712 46.67 -4.80 2.12
C ASP A 712 46.16 -3.79 3.18
N LYS A 713 45.38 -2.79 2.76
CA LYS A 713 44.76 -1.79 3.66
C LYS A 713 43.31 -2.16 3.97
N TRP A 714 42.89 -1.85 5.20
CA TRP A 714 41.50 -1.90 5.60
C TRP A 714 40.79 -0.60 5.23
N HIS A 715 39.67 -0.72 4.54
CA HIS A 715 38.78 0.36 4.17
C HIS A 715 37.51 0.29 5.00
N GLU A 716 36.98 1.45 5.39
CA GLU A 716 35.72 1.56 6.10
C GLU A 716 34.55 1.19 5.18
N GLY A 717 33.62 0.40 5.71
CA GLY A 717 32.42 -0.05 5.02
C GLY A 717 31.14 0.48 5.68
N PRO A 718 29.98 -0.10 5.33
CA PRO A 718 28.70 0.27 5.94
C PRO A 718 28.67 -0.08 7.43
N ARG A 719 27.76 0.59 8.13
CA ARG A 719 27.39 0.33 9.52
C ARG A 719 25.88 0.22 9.63
N ARG A 720 25.42 -0.63 10.54
CA ARG A 720 24.01 -0.89 10.76
C ARG A 720 23.70 -0.88 12.24
N ARG A 721 22.72 -0.07 12.64
CA ARG A 721 22.23 -0.08 14.02
C ARG A 721 21.69 -1.46 14.38
N VAL A 722 21.95 -1.89 15.61
CA VAL A 722 21.52 -3.19 16.13
C VAL A 722 20.27 -3.00 16.98
N ARG A 723 19.21 -3.75 16.66
CA ARG A 723 17.99 -3.82 17.45
C ARG A 723 17.79 -5.23 17.98
N ILE A 724 17.21 -5.33 19.18
CA ILE A 724 16.79 -6.60 19.75
C ILE A 724 15.28 -6.67 19.63
N ASN A 725 14.78 -7.69 18.93
CA ASN A 725 13.36 -7.94 18.84
C ASN A 725 12.82 -8.64 20.09
N HIS A 726 11.52 -8.93 20.08
CA HIS A 726 10.82 -9.56 21.21
C HIS A 726 11.39 -10.93 21.64
N ASN A 727 12.16 -11.61 20.79
CA ASN A 727 12.79 -12.91 21.06
C ASN A 727 14.25 -12.80 21.56
N GLY A 728 14.78 -11.59 21.76
CA GLY A 728 16.20 -11.43 22.08
C GLY A 728 17.12 -11.58 20.85
N LEU A 729 16.55 -11.51 19.64
CA LEU A 729 17.23 -11.73 18.37
C LEU A 729 17.46 -10.42 17.61
N SER A 730 18.50 -10.42 16.78
CA SER A 730 18.95 -9.25 16.01
C SER A 730 19.30 -9.62 14.58
N PHE A 731 19.06 -8.69 13.67
CA PHE A 731 19.41 -8.79 12.26
C PHE A 731 20.25 -7.59 11.81
N ALA A 732 21.22 -7.82 10.93
CA ALA A 732 21.94 -6.76 10.23
C ALA A 732 22.16 -7.15 8.76
N ARG A 733 21.80 -6.24 7.84
CA ARG A 733 22.17 -6.29 6.42
C ARG A 733 23.15 -5.16 6.11
N LEU A 734 24.23 -5.50 5.43
CA LEU A 734 25.35 -4.61 5.10
C LEU A 734 25.79 -4.83 3.65
N ASP A 735 25.74 -3.76 2.86
CA ASP A 735 26.12 -3.79 1.44
C ASP A 735 27.37 -2.94 1.19
N PHE A 736 28.35 -3.49 0.47
CA PHE A 736 29.53 -2.74 0.07
C PHE A 736 29.94 -3.05 -1.37
N ALA A 737 30.61 -2.08 -1.99
CA ALA A 737 31.31 -2.21 -3.26
C ALA A 737 32.80 -1.90 -3.06
N SER A 738 33.68 -2.54 -3.82
CA SER A 738 35.13 -2.38 -3.70
C SER A 738 35.85 -2.70 -5.02
N ASP A 739 37.11 -2.31 -5.12
CA ASP A 739 38.02 -2.69 -6.21
C ASP A 739 38.72 -4.03 -5.89
N GLY A 740 37.92 -5.06 -5.62
CA GLY A 740 38.40 -6.42 -5.34
C GLY A 740 38.77 -6.67 -3.88
N ALA A 741 37.77 -6.69 -2.99
CA ALA A 741 37.93 -7.10 -1.60
C ALA A 741 38.37 -8.57 -1.48
N LEU A 742 39.33 -8.78 -0.59
CA LEU A 742 39.91 -10.07 -0.23
C LEU A 742 39.26 -10.63 1.04
N ASP A 743 39.20 -9.81 2.09
CA ASP A 743 38.64 -10.18 3.39
C ASP A 743 37.66 -9.10 3.86
N VAL A 744 36.69 -9.51 4.69
CA VAL A 744 35.77 -8.61 5.39
C VAL A 744 35.87 -8.82 6.89
N SER A 745 35.97 -7.72 7.64
CA SER A 745 35.98 -7.67 9.09
C SER A 745 34.61 -7.20 9.58
N LEU A 746 33.99 -7.98 10.48
CA LEU A 746 32.66 -7.73 11.02
C LEU A 746 32.73 -7.55 12.54
N ALA A 747 32.39 -6.35 13.01
CA ALA A 747 32.20 -6.06 14.43
C ALA A 747 30.71 -6.14 14.74
N VAL A 748 30.27 -7.21 15.42
CA VAL A 748 28.86 -7.49 15.72
C VAL A 748 28.74 -7.69 17.24
N PRO A 749 27.92 -6.94 18.00
CA PRO A 749 27.07 -5.83 17.59
C PRO A 749 27.78 -4.45 17.57
N GLY A 750 29.11 -4.41 17.74
CA GLY A 750 29.85 -3.13 17.84
C GLY A 750 29.87 -2.52 19.24
N GLN A 751 29.74 -3.36 20.25
CA GLN A 751 29.96 -3.07 21.68
C GLN A 751 30.44 -4.36 22.37
N PRO A 752 30.99 -4.29 23.60
CA PRO A 752 31.29 -5.48 24.39
C PRO A 752 30.05 -6.35 24.61
N ALA A 753 30.11 -7.60 24.19
CA ALA A 753 28.97 -8.53 24.25
C ALA A 753 29.41 -9.98 24.05
N ILE A 754 28.61 -10.90 24.59
CA ILE A 754 28.63 -12.31 24.14
C ILE A 754 27.58 -12.45 23.05
N VAL A 755 28.00 -12.94 21.90
CA VAL A 755 27.15 -13.01 20.70
C VAL A 755 27.08 -14.45 20.25
N ARG A 756 25.86 -14.96 20.09
CA ARG A 756 25.59 -16.20 19.37
C ARG A 756 25.23 -15.83 17.95
N ILE A 757 26.08 -16.18 17.00
CA ILE A 757 25.82 -15.93 15.57
C ILE A 757 25.04 -17.14 15.05
N ASP A 758 23.80 -16.95 14.64
CA ASP A 758 22.98 -18.07 14.16
C ASP A 758 23.35 -18.40 12.72
N TRP A 759 23.52 -17.38 11.87
CA TRP A 759 24.04 -17.55 10.53
C TRP A 759 24.57 -16.23 9.95
N ILE A 760 25.48 -16.34 8.98
CA ILE A 760 25.93 -15.27 8.09
C ILE A 760 25.73 -15.76 6.67
N GLU A 761 25.03 -14.97 5.85
CA GLU A 761 24.88 -15.21 4.42
C GLU A 761 25.51 -14.06 3.64
N VAL A 762 26.37 -14.39 2.68
CA VAL A 762 27.01 -13.41 1.80
C VAL A 762 26.65 -13.70 0.36
N THR A 763 26.05 -12.69 -0.28
CA THR A 763 25.85 -12.63 -1.72
C THR A 763 26.97 -11.77 -2.30
N ALA A 764 27.91 -12.40 -3.02
CA ALA A 764 29.10 -11.73 -3.56
C ALA A 764 29.16 -11.76 -5.10
N TYR A 765 29.73 -10.72 -5.67
CA TYR A 765 30.10 -10.63 -7.10
C TYR A 765 31.61 -10.58 -7.22
N VAL A 766 32.17 -11.35 -8.15
CA VAL A 766 33.61 -11.48 -8.37
C VAL A 766 34.00 -10.74 -9.63
N SER A 767 35.16 -10.10 -9.63
CA SER A 767 35.67 -9.38 -10.80
C SER A 767 35.72 -10.28 -12.04
N GLY A 768 35.06 -9.85 -13.12
CA GLY A 768 35.05 -10.57 -14.40
C GLY A 768 34.10 -11.77 -14.49
N ASP A 769 33.29 -12.07 -13.46
CA ASP A 769 32.21 -13.06 -13.54
C ASP A 769 30.87 -12.41 -13.14
N PRO A 770 29.90 -12.28 -14.08
CA PRO A 770 28.59 -11.68 -13.77
C PRO A 770 27.72 -12.55 -12.86
N ARG A 771 28.11 -13.80 -12.59
CA ARG A 771 27.33 -14.72 -11.74
C ARG A 771 27.51 -14.41 -10.25
N GLN A 772 26.38 -14.24 -9.58
CA GLN A 772 26.30 -14.15 -8.12
C GLN A 772 26.84 -15.42 -7.43
N ARG A 773 27.60 -15.24 -6.36
CA ARG A 773 28.07 -16.31 -5.46
C ARG A 773 27.38 -16.17 -4.11
N LYS A 774 26.68 -17.22 -3.68
CA LYS A 774 26.09 -17.30 -2.34
C LYS A 774 27.02 -18.11 -1.43
N LEU A 775 27.44 -17.51 -0.33
CA LEU A 775 28.30 -18.08 0.70
C LEU A 775 27.54 -18.07 2.02
N ARG A 776 27.75 -19.08 2.87
CA ARG A 776 27.01 -19.20 4.12
C ARG A 776 27.90 -19.77 5.22
N TRP A 777 27.84 -19.15 6.40
CA TRP A 777 28.44 -19.62 7.64
C TRP A 777 27.31 -19.86 8.64
N GLU A 778 27.16 -21.09 9.11
CA GLU A 778 26.06 -21.47 10.00
C GLU A 778 26.48 -22.56 10.99
N ARG A 779 27.43 -23.43 10.58
CA ARG A 779 27.86 -24.54 11.41
C ARG A 779 29.05 -24.12 12.27
N PRO A 780 29.22 -24.71 13.47
CA PRO A 780 30.37 -24.45 14.34
C PRO A 780 31.73 -24.52 13.63
N GLU A 781 31.89 -25.45 12.68
CA GLU A 781 33.14 -25.62 11.94
C GLU A 781 33.49 -24.42 11.06
N ASP A 782 32.48 -23.68 10.58
CA ASP A 782 32.64 -22.51 9.70
C ASP A 782 33.22 -21.31 10.47
N PHE A 783 33.07 -21.28 11.81
CA PHE A 783 33.60 -20.20 12.66
C PHE A 783 34.98 -20.53 13.23
N ALA A 784 35.32 -21.82 13.34
CA ALA A 784 36.56 -22.28 13.95
C ALA A 784 37.81 -21.80 13.21
N GLY A 785 37.73 -21.60 11.89
CA GLY A 785 38.85 -21.19 11.06
C GLY A 785 39.08 -19.68 10.97
N LEU A 786 38.12 -18.87 11.44
CA LEU A 786 38.16 -17.42 11.27
C LEU A 786 39.30 -16.75 12.06
N VAL A 787 39.61 -15.52 11.66
CA VAL A 787 40.49 -14.63 12.42
C VAL A 787 39.64 -13.82 13.37
N PHE A 788 40.02 -13.75 14.64
CA PHE A 788 39.35 -12.98 15.68
C PHE A 788 40.32 -11.91 16.19
N ALA A 789 39.92 -10.64 16.12
CA ALA A 789 40.71 -9.47 16.53
C ALA A 789 39.93 -8.70 17.60
N ASP A 790 40.51 -8.52 18.79
CA ASP A 790 39.83 -7.96 19.97
C ASP A 790 38.48 -8.61 20.31
N CYS A 791 38.36 -9.89 19.96
CA CYS A 791 37.27 -10.79 20.32
C CYS A 791 37.79 -12.23 20.42
N ALA A 792 37.01 -13.11 21.03
CA ALA A 792 37.38 -14.49 21.31
C ALA A 792 36.27 -15.47 20.93
N TRP A 793 36.62 -16.52 20.18
CA TRP A 793 35.70 -17.62 19.89
C TRP A 793 35.56 -18.54 21.10
N LEU A 794 34.32 -18.72 21.56
CA LEU A 794 34.01 -19.52 22.75
C LEU A 794 33.68 -20.99 22.41
N GLY A 795 33.57 -21.32 21.11
CA GLY A 795 33.10 -22.62 20.63
C GLY A 795 31.69 -22.52 20.06
N GLY A 796 31.28 -23.52 19.28
CA GLY A 796 30.01 -23.45 18.56
C GLY A 796 30.00 -22.25 17.60
N THR A 797 28.93 -21.46 17.66
CA THR A 797 28.80 -20.18 16.94
C THR A 797 28.89 -18.96 17.88
N MET A 798 29.46 -19.14 19.08
CA MET A 798 29.57 -18.09 20.09
C MET A 798 30.89 -17.35 20.03
N VAL A 799 30.81 -16.02 20.11
CA VAL A 799 31.96 -15.10 20.10
C VAL A 799 31.78 -14.07 21.22
N GLU A 800 32.83 -13.85 22.02
CA GLU A 800 32.90 -12.78 23.01
C GLU A 800 33.64 -11.58 22.41
N PHE A 801 32.97 -10.45 22.31
CA PHE A 801 33.52 -9.18 21.82
C PHE A 801 33.96 -8.34 23.02
N HIS A 802 35.21 -7.89 23.02
CA HIS A 802 35.78 -7.18 24.17
C HIS A 802 35.76 -5.66 24.04
N ALA A 803 35.52 -5.15 22.84
CA ALA A 803 35.51 -3.73 22.52
C ALA A 803 34.57 -3.44 21.33
N PRO A 804 34.11 -2.19 21.15
CA PRO A 804 33.26 -1.79 20.01
C PRO A 804 33.83 -2.11 18.63
N HIS A 805 35.16 -2.19 18.51
CA HIS A 805 35.85 -2.49 17.24
C HIS A 805 36.30 -3.95 17.12
N GLY A 806 36.04 -4.78 18.14
CA GLY A 806 36.34 -6.20 18.10
C GLY A 806 35.59 -6.86 16.95
N ALA A 807 36.27 -7.70 16.18
CA ALA A 807 35.74 -8.22 14.93
C ALA A 807 36.33 -9.57 14.55
N PHE A 808 35.53 -10.39 13.88
CA PHE A 808 36.02 -11.57 13.18
C PHE A 808 36.10 -11.32 11.68
N TRP A 809 37.01 -12.02 10.98
CA TRP A 809 37.26 -11.80 9.56
C TRP A 809 36.76 -12.97 8.71
N LEU A 810 35.95 -12.65 7.70
CA LEU A 810 35.49 -13.54 6.65
C LEU A 810 36.45 -13.50 5.45
N PRO A 811 37.08 -14.63 5.07
CA PRO A 811 37.96 -14.70 3.92
C PRO A 811 37.14 -14.81 2.62
N LEU A 812 36.52 -13.69 2.21
CA LEU A 812 35.55 -13.63 1.12
C LEU A 812 36.10 -14.08 -0.22
N ALA A 813 37.25 -13.58 -0.66
CA ALA A 813 37.79 -13.91 -1.98
C ALA A 813 38.11 -15.39 -2.12
N ASN A 814 38.60 -16.02 -1.04
CA ASN A 814 38.89 -17.45 -1.01
C ASN A 814 37.62 -18.30 -1.21
N HIS A 815 36.50 -17.87 -0.62
CA HIS A 815 35.23 -18.58 -0.71
C HIS A 815 34.48 -18.27 -2.02
N ALA A 816 34.56 -17.03 -2.51
CA ALA A 816 33.92 -16.61 -3.75
C ALA A 816 34.68 -17.09 -5.01
N GLY A 817 35.96 -17.44 -4.87
CA GLY A 817 36.83 -17.89 -5.96
C GLY A 817 37.58 -16.78 -6.69
N GLY A 818 37.63 -15.57 -6.11
CA GLY A 818 38.35 -14.41 -6.65
C GLY A 818 38.02 -13.11 -5.91
N PRO A 819 38.70 -12.00 -6.24
CA PRO A 819 38.46 -10.70 -5.60
C PRO A 819 37.01 -10.23 -5.76
N VAL A 820 36.38 -9.86 -4.64
CA VAL A 820 34.96 -9.50 -4.58
C VAL A 820 34.77 -8.02 -4.90
N THR A 821 34.03 -7.69 -5.95
CA THR A 821 33.78 -6.30 -6.35
C THR A 821 32.58 -5.68 -5.63
N SER A 822 31.65 -6.50 -5.17
CA SER A 822 30.55 -6.09 -4.30
C SER A 822 29.99 -7.28 -3.54
N ALA A 823 29.52 -7.04 -2.32
CA ALA A 823 28.81 -8.06 -1.57
C ALA A 823 27.73 -7.47 -0.66
N GLN A 824 26.65 -8.24 -0.52
CA GLN A 824 25.62 -8.07 0.49
C GLN A 824 25.83 -9.11 1.58
N ILE A 825 25.92 -8.68 2.83
CA ILE A 825 26.13 -9.52 4.00
C ILE A 825 24.93 -9.42 4.92
N ASN A 826 24.24 -10.54 5.13
CA ASN A 826 23.14 -10.70 6.06
C ASN A 826 23.64 -11.47 7.29
N ILE A 827 23.39 -10.97 8.49
CA ILE A 827 23.82 -11.58 9.75
C ILE A 827 22.63 -11.66 10.69
N ALA A 828 22.35 -12.86 11.19
CA ALA A 828 21.37 -13.09 12.23
C ALA A 828 22.06 -13.60 13.50
N PHE A 829 21.75 -12.99 14.63
CA PHE A 829 22.46 -13.25 15.88
C PHE A 829 21.60 -12.92 17.10
N ALA A 830 21.98 -13.49 18.24
CA ALA A 830 21.49 -13.09 19.55
C ALA A 830 22.63 -12.43 20.32
N THR A 831 22.34 -11.35 21.03
CA THR A 831 23.34 -10.59 21.78
C THR A 831 23.01 -10.58 23.26
N LEU A 832 24.04 -10.83 24.09
CA LEU A 832 24.02 -10.60 25.53
C LEU A 832 25.02 -9.48 25.84
N PRO A 833 24.55 -8.22 26.02
CA PRO A 833 25.43 -7.08 26.26
C PRO A 833 26.29 -7.26 27.52
N GLN A 834 27.54 -6.82 27.47
CA GLN A 834 28.44 -6.75 28.62
C GLN A 834 28.73 -5.28 28.98
N SER A 835 29.17 -5.06 30.22
CA SER A 835 29.53 -3.72 30.69
C SER A 835 30.81 -3.21 30.02
N ASP A 836 30.79 -1.96 29.56
CA ASP A 836 31.97 -1.24 29.05
C ASP A 836 33.08 -1.05 30.11
N SER A 837 32.77 -1.24 31.39
CA SER A 837 33.76 -1.15 32.47
C SER A 837 34.88 -2.19 32.38
N GLY A 838 34.69 -3.26 31.58
CA GLY A 838 35.67 -4.34 31.42
C GLY A 838 35.87 -5.20 32.68
N LEU A 839 35.02 -5.01 33.70
CA LEU A 839 35.08 -5.72 34.99
C LEU A 839 34.34 -7.06 34.98
N ALA A 840 33.69 -7.43 33.87
CA ALA A 840 33.01 -8.71 33.74
C ALA A 840 34.03 -9.87 33.63
N PRO A 841 33.82 -11.01 34.31
CA PRO A 841 34.67 -12.18 34.16
C PRO A 841 34.62 -12.70 32.71
N ARG A 842 35.80 -12.89 32.10
CA ARG A 842 35.93 -13.40 30.73
C ARG A 842 35.56 -14.88 30.66
N MET A 843 34.92 -15.29 29.56
CA MET A 843 34.60 -16.70 29.34
C MET A 843 35.84 -17.49 28.88
N ALA A 844 35.83 -18.80 29.15
CA ALA A 844 36.89 -19.68 28.68
C ALA A 844 36.84 -19.81 27.16
N THR A 845 37.96 -19.54 26.48
CA THR A 845 38.07 -19.67 25.02
C THR A 845 38.11 -21.15 24.60
N ALA A 846 37.66 -21.45 23.37
CA ALA A 846 37.74 -22.81 22.83
C ALA A 846 39.20 -23.34 22.77
N PRO A 847 39.44 -24.66 22.90
CA PRO A 847 40.78 -25.23 22.90
C PRO A 847 41.55 -24.97 21.59
N ASP A 848 42.83 -24.58 21.70
CA ASP A 848 43.69 -24.22 20.55
C ASP A 848 43.79 -25.32 19.48
N LEU A 849 43.77 -26.59 19.88
CA LEU A 849 43.78 -27.75 18.97
C LEU A 849 42.58 -27.77 18.03
N VAL A 850 41.40 -27.38 18.51
CA VAL A 850 40.17 -27.34 17.71
C VAL A 850 40.23 -26.19 16.69
N ARG A 851 40.75 -25.03 17.12
CA ARG A 851 40.96 -23.86 16.25
C ARG A 851 42.00 -24.12 15.16
N MET A 852 43.11 -24.78 15.50
CA MET A 852 44.14 -25.18 14.53
C MET A 852 43.62 -26.22 13.53
N ALA A 853 42.88 -27.23 14.00
CA ALA A 853 42.26 -28.22 13.12
C ALA A 853 41.20 -27.61 12.19
N GLY A 854 40.42 -26.63 12.68
CA GLY A 854 39.47 -25.86 11.88
C GLY A 854 40.15 -25.08 10.75
N ARG A 855 41.18 -24.28 11.07
CA ARG A 855 41.97 -23.54 10.07
C ARG A 855 42.60 -24.44 9.01
N LEU A 856 43.18 -25.56 9.41
CA LEU A 856 43.77 -26.53 8.48
C LEU A 856 42.72 -27.14 7.54
N ARG A 857 41.49 -27.38 8.02
CA ARG A 857 40.37 -27.86 7.20
C ARG A 857 39.87 -26.79 6.23
N GLU A 858 39.78 -25.52 6.65
CA GLU A 858 39.40 -24.41 5.78
C GLU A 858 40.43 -24.16 4.68
N GLU A 859 41.72 -24.08 5.02
CA GLU A 859 42.80 -23.91 4.04
C GLU A 859 42.84 -25.06 3.03
N TYR A 860 42.53 -26.28 3.47
CA TYR A 860 42.39 -27.44 2.59
C TYR A 860 41.16 -27.33 1.67
N ARG A 861 40.01 -26.89 2.18
CA ARG A 861 38.78 -26.69 1.36
C ARG A 861 38.98 -25.59 0.31
N ALA A 862 39.64 -24.49 0.67
CA ALA A 862 39.80 -23.33 -0.20
C ALA A 862 40.87 -23.50 -1.29
N SER A 863 41.93 -24.29 -1.05
CA SER A 863 43.11 -24.30 -1.94
C SER A 863 43.80 -25.68 -2.07
N GLY A 864 43.15 -26.74 -1.57
CA GLY A 864 43.68 -28.10 -1.58
C GLY A 864 44.98 -28.24 -0.77
N MET A 865 45.72 -29.31 -1.04
CA MET A 865 46.94 -29.66 -0.31
C MET A 865 48.07 -28.63 -0.46
N ARG A 866 48.08 -27.83 -1.54
CA ARG A 866 49.03 -26.71 -1.74
C ARG A 866 48.71 -25.52 -0.83
N GLY A 867 47.44 -25.27 -0.54
CA GLY A 867 46.97 -24.21 0.37
C GLY A 867 47.48 -24.40 1.79
N VAL A 868 47.30 -25.61 2.34
CA VAL A 868 47.74 -26.01 3.68
C VAL A 868 49.26 -25.81 3.88
N MET A 869 50.06 -26.14 2.86
CA MET A 869 51.52 -25.94 2.88
C MET A 869 51.90 -24.45 2.87
N SER A 870 51.16 -23.62 2.13
CA SER A 870 51.38 -22.17 2.07
C SER A 870 50.90 -21.43 3.33
N GLY A 871 49.83 -21.91 3.99
CA GLY A 871 49.34 -21.41 5.27
C GLY A 871 50.29 -21.74 6.42
N ALA A 872 50.76 -22.99 6.48
CA ALA A 872 51.81 -23.41 7.42
C ALA A 872 53.10 -22.58 7.26
N ALA A 873 53.49 -22.25 6.02
CA ALA A 873 54.64 -21.37 5.75
C ALA A 873 54.41 -19.93 6.23
N ARG A 874 53.21 -19.36 6.06
CA ARG A 874 52.84 -18.02 6.57
C ARG A 874 52.82 -17.95 8.10
N VAL A 875 52.33 -18.99 8.76
CA VAL A 875 52.32 -19.11 10.24
C VAL A 875 53.75 -19.28 10.78
N ALA A 876 54.58 -20.09 10.11
CA ALA A 876 56.00 -20.21 10.44
C ALA A 876 56.75 -18.88 10.24
N TYR A 877 56.45 -18.15 9.18
CA TYR A 877 57.04 -16.82 8.91
C TYR A 877 56.63 -15.77 9.96
N ARG A 878 55.36 -15.73 10.38
CA ARG A 878 54.89 -14.82 11.46
C ARG A 878 55.44 -15.18 12.84
N ARG A 879 55.78 -16.45 13.10
CA ARG A 879 56.45 -16.86 14.35
C ARG A 879 57.96 -16.62 14.34
N LEU A 880 58.57 -16.46 13.16
CA LEU A 880 60.00 -16.22 12.99
C LEU A 880 60.35 -14.74 12.71
N GLY A 881 59.36 -13.90 12.40
CA GLY A 881 59.53 -12.45 12.22
C GLY A 881 58.68 -11.67 13.21
N GLY A 882 59.24 -11.41 14.40
CA GLY A 882 58.65 -10.60 15.46
C GLY A 882 59.73 -10.03 16.38
N LEU A 883 60.42 -9.00 15.88
CA LEU A 883 60.98 -7.90 16.66
C LEU A 883 60.49 -6.60 16.03
#